data_AF-A0A965RSW5-F1
#
_entry.id   AF-A0A965RSW5-F1
#
_cell.length_a   1.000
_cell.length_b   1.000
_cell.length_c   1.000
_cell.angle_alpha   90.00
_cell.angle_beta   90.00
_cell.angle_gamma   90.00
#
_symmetry.space_group_name_H-M   'P 1'
#
loop_
_entity.id
_entity.type
_entity.pdbx_description
1 polymer ?
#
loop_
_entity_poly.entity_id
_entity_poly.type
_entity_poly.pdbx_seq_one_letter_code
_entity_poly.pdbx_strand_id
1 'polypeptide(L)'
;VYSWRSSADGYTAAIVGATSATYTPPALSSTTSFRRYAVDGTCNLTPTVSTGTWTVTINTPSTVSTLSNGDFLWTGTTSSDWATTANWRQWNGSAYTVPSGFPNSSSANVFFPSVTGCVANASNLNASTVSVNNMTIESGSTFTLNNASAILNIAGSLTNNGTWATPTAGSTVSFNGSGTQTIPALTYSNLQTATGGTKTLAGTTNVSGVVTVGASSTLSLGANTLNLSFIGTPLVITGTFTPSTGTVNYSGSGSQDVVAVSYYNLGTTGSGSKTLAGTVSVTNALALTDGILTLGANTLNINCSTISRTSGSIDASNASATLVFGNSSLLTLPASVFSAAVNNLTLNSNRVLASSNFTVNGILNLNNSNPDATNGLLDLVQSYGNYGNTNSADGTSQFNDLNSAVLTLGSSATVTGAGDVSGKVRRTSFSDGVSYAFGNKDMQLTFDQNGGASLPSQITVVSTKGNEGLHVDKDGTNDFATGDELIGGAAVRRLVQILRTGGSEEVLFTARFPYFDSELNGNTEANLVVWNHDLPYAGRTPHEQGQTNLNTTENWIETSGHGVEFLATEGNTLFTKYWMLGQKETTVPMWLGAANGSLAGAWNTPSNWSTGVVPTDVSIIIPNASKTANDPDASLLPATVS
;
A
#
# COMPACT_ATOMS: atom_id res chain seq x y z
N VAL A 1 53.20 -63.24 -26.08
CA VAL A 1 51.74 -63.50 -25.99
C VAL A 1 51.10 -62.45 -25.09
N TYR A 2 49.95 -61.89 -25.47
CA TYR A 2 49.20 -60.96 -24.62
C TYR A 2 48.02 -61.64 -23.94
N SER A 3 47.57 -61.09 -22.82
CA SER A 3 46.26 -61.39 -22.24
C SER A 3 45.66 -60.12 -21.67
N TRP A 4 44.38 -59.88 -21.90
CA TRP A 4 43.67 -58.74 -21.33
C TRP A 4 42.92 -59.16 -20.07
N ARG A 5 42.85 -58.27 -19.08
CA ARG A 5 42.09 -58.46 -17.84
C ARG A 5 41.24 -57.22 -17.57
N SER A 6 40.10 -57.38 -16.93
CA SER A 6 39.16 -56.29 -16.65
C SER A 6 39.11 -55.94 -15.16
N SER A 7 38.68 -54.74 -14.81
CA SER A 7 38.44 -54.37 -13.42
C SER A 7 37.19 -55.01 -12.83
N ALA A 8 36.29 -55.56 -13.65
CA ALA A 8 35.01 -56.12 -13.19
C ALA A 8 35.20 -57.35 -12.27
N ASP A 9 36.31 -58.06 -12.39
CA ASP A 9 36.72 -59.18 -11.53
C ASP A 9 37.98 -58.86 -10.70
N GLY A 10 38.35 -57.59 -10.58
CA GLY A 10 39.59 -57.18 -9.90
C GLY A 10 40.88 -57.54 -10.66
N TYR A 11 40.81 -57.72 -11.99
CA TYR A 11 41.92 -58.14 -12.86
C TYR A 11 42.43 -59.56 -12.58
N THR A 12 41.55 -60.43 -12.07
CA THR A 12 41.93 -61.78 -11.62
C THR A 12 42.04 -62.75 -12.79
N ALA A 13 41.06 -62.81 -13.68
CA ALA A 13 41.06 -63.72 -14.82
C ALA A 13 41.55 -63.05 -16.13
N ALA A 14 42.17 -63.86 -16.99
CA ALA A 14 42.39 -63.47 -18.38
C ALA A 14 41.07 -63.55 -19.16
N ILE A 15 40.74 -62.50 -19.89
CA ILE A 15 39.60 -62.46 -20.81
C ILE A 15 39.90 -63.47 -21.93
N VAL A 16 39.08 -64.53 -21.99
CA VAL A 16 39.26 -65.63 -22.93
C VAL A 16 39.29 -65.12 -24.36
N GLY A 17 40.32 -65.49 -25.12
CA GLY A 17 40.50 -65.11 -26.53
C GLY A 17 41.09 -63.71 -26.77
N ALA A 18 41.24 -62.86 -25.75
CA ALA A 18 41.84 -61.54 -25.90
C ALA A 18 43.38 -61.61 -25.87
N THR A 19 44.00 -62.16 -26.92
CA THR A 19 45.46 -62.38 -27.01
C THR A 19 46.19 -61.42 -27.96
N SER A 20 45.45 -60.50 -28.58
CA SER A 20 45.97 -59.46 -29.48
C SER A 20 46.61 -58.28 -28.74
N ALA A 21 47.46 -57.53 -29.45
CA ALA A 21 48.08 -56.31 -28.93
C ALA A 21 47.06 -55.21 -28.60
N THR A 22 45.92 -55.21 -29.30
CA THR A 22 44.74 -54.36 -29.07
C THR A 22 43.57 -55.19 -28.57
N TYR A 23 42.62 -54.55 -27.88
CA TYR A 23 41.38 -55.17 -27.42
C TYR A 23 40.24 -54.16 -27.50
N THR A 24 39.15 -54.55 -28.16
CA THR A 24 37.90 -53.80 -28.20
C THR A 24 36.92 -54.51 -27.26
N PRO A 25 36.57 -53.92 -26.10
CA PRO A 25 35.63 -54.55 -25.19
C PRO A 25 34.22 -54.63 -25.81
N PRO A 26 33.42 -55.65 -25.42
CA PRO A 26 31.99 -55.68 -25.75
C PRO A 26 31.24 -54.53 -25.07
N ALA A 27 29.93 -54.42 -25.31
CA ALA A 27 29.09 -53.48 -24.58
C ALA A 27 29.21 -53.71 -23.05
N LEU A 28 29.37 -52.63 -22.29
CA LEU A 28 29.58 -52.67 -20.85
C LEU A 28 28.39 -52.06 -20.12
N SER A 29 28.01 -52.64 -18.98
CA SER A 29 26.95 -52.14 -18.10
C SER A 29 27.47 -51.24 -16.98
N SER A 30 28.78 -51.18 -16.77
CA SER A 30 29.45 -50.36 -15.76
C SER A 30 30.80 -49.87 -16.24
N THR A 31 31.28 -48.75 -15.68
CA THR A 31 32.63 -48.24 -15.93
C THR A 31 33.65 -49.36 -15.65
N THR A 32 34.39 -49.76 -16.68
CA THR A 32 35.31 -50.90 -16.60
C THR A 32 36.66 -50.48 -17.17
N SER A 33 37.71 -50.78 -16.42
CA SER A 33 39.09 -50.57 -16.82
C SER A 33 39.71 -51.87 -17.29
N PHE A 34 40.55 -51.81 -18.31
CA PHE A 34 41.24 -52.95 -18.90
C PHE A 34 42.75 -52.79 -18.79
N ARG A 35 43.43 -53.88 -18.47
CA ARG A 35 44.90 -53.96 -18.42
C ARG A 35 45.39 -55.06 -19.34
N ARG A 36 46.46 -54.78 -20.08
CA ARG A 36 47.15 -55.78 -20.90
C ARG A 36 48.27 -56.40 -20.09
N TYR A 37 48.41 -57.71 -20.16
CA TYR A 37 49.54 -58.47 -19.63
C TYR A 37 50.31 -59.07 -20.80
N ALA A 38 51.64 -59.11 -20.70
CA ALA A 38 52.51 -59.65 -21.74
C ALA A 38 53.47 -60.69 -21.15
N VAL A 39 53.81 -61.69 -21.96
CA VAL A 39 54.80 -62.73 -21.68
C VAL A 39 55.58 -62.99 -22.96
N ASP A 40 56.91 -63.03 -22.92
CA ASP A 40 57.74 -63.23 -24.12
C ASP A 40 58.05 -64.70 -24.41
N GLY A 41 57.76 -65.58 -23.44
CA GLY A 41 57.91 -67.03 -23.58
C GLY A 41 59.35 -67.54 -23.47
N THR A 42 60.32 -66.65 -23.24
CA THR A 42 61.76 -66.99 -23.22
C THR A 42 62.48 -66.45 -21.98
N CYS A 43 62.31 -65.17 -21.66
CA CYS A 43 62.95 -64.49 -20.52
C CYS A 43 61.96 -64.18 -19.40
N ASN A 44 60.67 -64.05 -19.73
CA ASN A 44 59.59 -63.92 -18.78
C ASN A 44 58.53 -64.97 -19.09
N LEU A 45 58.30 -65.89 -18.14
CA LEU A 45 57.33 -66.99 -18.27
C LEU A 45 56.01 -66.71 -17.54
N THR A 46 55.94 -65.62 -16.78
CA THR A 46 54.73 -65.21 -16.05
C THR A 46 54.14 -63.96 -16.70
N PRO A 47 52.83 -63.93 -17.02
CA PRO A 47 52.21 -62.72 -17.55
C PRO A 47 52.43 -61.54 -16.60
N THR A 48 53.12 -60.51 -17.07
CA THR A 48 53.36 -59.28 -16.32
C THR A 48 52.50 -58.15 -16.89
N VAL A 49 51.97 -57.30 -16.02
CA VAL A 49 51.15 -56.15 -16.44
C VAL A 49 51.99 -55.21 -17.31
N SER A 50 51.48 -54.88 -18.48
CA SER A 50 52.02 -53.82 -19.33
C SER A 50 51.76 -52.45 -18.68
N THR A 51 52.54 -51.45 -19.05
CA THR A 51 52.23 -50.06 -18.69
C THR A 51 50.92 -49.63 -19.37
N GLY A 52 50.09 -48.88 -18.63
CA GLY A 52 48.80 -48.35 -19.11
C GLY A 52 47.57 -49.07 -18.53
N THR A 53 46.47 -48.34 -18.45
CA THR A 53 45.13 -48.86 -18.11
C THR A 53 44.13 -48.09 -18.96
N TRP A 54 43.23 -48.80 -19.65
CA TRP A 54 42.23 -48.21 -20.53
C TRP A 54 40.87 -48.30 -19.88
N THR A 55 40.28 -47.16 -19.52
CA THR A 55 38.98 -47.10 -18.86
C THR A 55 37.90 -46.72 -19.86
N VAL A 56 36.85 -47.55 -19.96
CA VAL A 56 35.61 -47.19 -20.62
C VAL A 56 34.64 -46.72 -19.54
N THR A 57 34.29 -45.43 -19.56
CA THR A 57 33.37 -44.83 -18.59
C THR A 57 31.94 -44.96 -19.07
N ILE A 58 31.08 -45.56 -18.25
CA ILE A 58 29.62 -45.58 -18.47
C ILE A 58 29.01 -44.47 -17.62
N ASN A 59 28.45 -43.47 -18.29
CA ASN A 59 27.84 -42.30 -17.65
C ASN A 59 26.32 -42.45 -17.63
N THR A 60 25.74 -42.47 -16.43
CA THR A 60 24.29 -42.37 -16.22
C THR A 60 23.95 -40.96 -15.72
N PRO A 61 22.73 -40.45 -15.96
CA PRO A 61 22.28 -39.21 -15.35
C PRO A 61 22.47 -39.24 -13.83
N SER A 62 23.27 -38.30 -13.32
CA SER A 62 23.64 -38.17 -11.91
C SER A 62 22.44 -37.93 -10.97
N THR A 63 21.34 -37.43 -11.52
CA THR A 63 20.13 -37.05 -10.79
C THR A 63 19.07 -38.14 -10.73
N VAL A 64 19.34 -39.30 -11.33
CA VAL A 64 18.35 -40.39 -11.45
C VAL A 64 18.90 -41.65 -10.80
N SER A 65 18.22 -42.13 -9.76
CA SER A 65 18.60 -43.40 -9.11
C SER A 65 18.27 -44.62 -9.97
N THR A 66 17.25 -44.56 -10.83
CA THR A 66 16.90 -45.63 -11.78
C THR A 66 16.24 -45.08 -13.06
N LEU A 67 16.81 -45.39 -14.23
CA LEU A 67 16.20 -45.09 -15.53
C LEU A 67 14.99 -45.97 -15.81
N SER A 68 13.94 -45.39 -16.38
CA SER A 68 12.73 -46.10 -16.82
C SER A 68 12.74 -46.35 -18.32
N ASN A 69 12.18 -47.48 -18.75
CA ASN A 69 12.00 -47.76 -20.17
C ASN A 69 11.22 -46.60 -20.83
N GLY A 70 11.78 -46.02 -21.89
CA GLY A 70 11.25 -44.87 -22.60
C GLY A 70 11.93 -43.54 -22.26
N ASP A 71 12.82 -43.47 -21.27
CA ASP A 71 13.55 -42.26 -20.87
C ASP A 71 14.53 -41.78 -21.97
N PHE A 72 14.60 -40.47 -22.17
CA PHE A 72 15.43 -39.84 -23.21
C PHE A 72 16.63 -39.11 -22.61
N LEU A 73 17.81 -39.36 -23.18
CA LEU A 73 19.07 -38.72 -22.82
C LEU A 73 19.55 -37.83 -23.97
N TRP A 74 19.82 -36.56 -23.68
CA TRP A 74 20.44 -35.65 -24.63
C TRP A 74 21.94 -35.94 -24.77
N THR A 75 22.40 -36.12 -26.02
CA THR A 75 23.83 -36.25 -26.37
C THR A 75 24.31 -35.13 -27.28
N GLY A 76 23.41 -34.43 -27.97
CA GLY A 76 23.77 -33.30 -28.83
C GLY A 76 24.83 -33.62 -29.88
N THR A 77 24.91 -34.87 -30.35
CA THR A 77 26.04 -35.37 -31.15
C THR A 77 26.10 -34.80 -32.57
N THR A 78 25.01 -34.23 -33.06
CA THR A 78 24.89 -33.70 -34.42
C THR A 78 24.72 -32.18 -34.42
N SER A 79 23.93 -31.63 -33.51
CA SER A 79 23.63 -30.20 -33.43
C SER A 79 23.11 -29.82 -32.04
N SER A 80 22.80 -28.54 -31.82
CA SER A 80 22.09 -28.07 -30.64
C SER A 80 20.57 -28.20 -30.73
N ASP A 81 20.01 -28.57 -31.88
CA ASP A 81 18.56 -28.54 -32.09
C ASP A 81 17.85 -29.75 -31.45
N TRP A 82 16.92 -29.47 -30.52
CA TRP A 82 16.07 -30.47 -29.86
C TRP A 82 15.39 -31.42 -30.84
N ALA A 83 14.88 -30.89 -31.95
CA ALA A 83 14.09 -31.65 -32.91
C ALA A 83 14.93 -32.62 -33.77
N THR A 84 16.26 -32.57 -33.66
CA THR A 84 17.14 -33.52 -34.35
C THR A 84 17.20 -34.84 -33.57
N THR A 85 16.47 -35.86 -34.02
CA THR A 85 16.39 -37.20 -33.40
C THR A 85 17.76 -37.81 -33.08
N ALA A 86 18.77 -37.60 -33.94
CA ALA A 86 20.12 -38.14 -33.75
C ALA A 86 20.85 -37.59 -32.50
N ASN A 87 20.41 -36.45 -31.96
CA ASN A 87 20.93 -35.86 -30.72
C ASN A 87 20.41 -36.56 -29.46
N TRP A 88 19.49 -37.51 -29.60
CA TRP A 88 18.86 -38.21 -28.49
C TRP A 88 19.28 -39.68 -28.45
N ARG A 89 19.29 -40.23 -27.23
CA ARG A 89 19.27 -41.66 -26.98
C ARG A 89 18.06 -41.98 -26.12
N GLN A 90 17.44 -43.13 -26.33
CA GLN A 90 16.31 -43.61 -25.53
C GLN A 90 16.70 -44.90 -24.82
N TRP A 91 16.39 -44.98 -23.53
CA TRP A 91 16.58 -46.17 -22.73
C TRP A 91 15.47 -47.18 -23.02
N ASN A 92 15.80 -48.39 -23.48
CA ASN A 92 14.83 -49.43 -23.80
C ASN A 92 14.62 -50.46 -22.66
N GLY A 93 15.12 -50.17 -21.46
CA GLY A 93 15.14 -51.10 -20.32
C GLY A 93 16.47 -51.86 -20.15
N SER A 94 17.35 -51.85 -21.14
CA SER A 94 18.66 -52.52 -21.04
C SER A 94 19.81 -51.73 -21.66
N ALA A 95 19.56 -50.92 -22.68
CA ALA A 95 20.57 -50.11 -23.35
C ALA A 95 19.98 -48.80 -23.89
N TYR A 96 20.86 -47.85 -24.18
CA TYR A 96 20.55 -46.65 -24.92
C TYR A 96 20.59 -46.92 -26.44
N THR A 97 19.48 -46.66 -27.12
CA THR A 97 19.36 -46.77 -28.58
C THR A 97 19.01 -45.42 -29.21
N VAL A 98 19.23 -45.27 -30.52
CA VAL A 98 18.71 -44.10 -31.25
C VAL A 98 17.19 -44.24 -31.32
N PRO A 99 16.41 -43.25 -30.86
CA PRO A 99 14.95 -43.32 -30.92
C PRO A 99 14.44 -43.12 -32.36
N SER A 100 13.19 -43.51 -32.62
CA SER A 100 12.52 -43.27 -33.90
C SER A 100 12.11 -41.80 -34.12
N GLY A 101 12.09 -41.00 -33.04
CA GLY A 101 11.78 -39.58 -33.06
C GLY A 101 12.34 -38.86 -31.84
N PHE A 102 12.44 -37.54 -31.88
CA PHE A 102 12.81 -36.73 -30.72
C PHE A 102 11.69 -36.75 -29.66
N PRO A 103 11.99 -36.52 -28.37
CA PRO A 103 10.98 -36.51 -27.32
C PRO A 103 9.99 -35.36 -27.51
N ASN A 104 8.72 -35.72 -27.66
CA ASN A 104 7.58 -34.80 -27.77
C ASN A 104 6.28 -35.49 -27.32
N SER A 105 6.22 -35.88 -26.05
CA SER A 105 5.05 -36.52 -25.42
C SER A 105 5.00 -36.17 -23.93
N SER A 106 3.81 -36.00 -23.37
CA SER A 106 3.58 -35.82 -21.93
C SER A 106 3.95 -37.06 -21.08
N SER A 107 4.37 -38.15 -21.70
CA SER A 107 4.92 -39.35 -21.05
C SER A 107 6.45 -39.45 -21.12
N ALA A 108 7.13 -38.59 -21.89
CA ALA A 108 8.56 -38.69 -22.12
C ALA A 108 9.36 -37.96 -21.03
N ASN A 109 10.18 -38.68 -20.27
CA ASN A 109 11.17 -38.06 -19.39
C ASN A 109 12.43 -37.73 -20.18
N VAL A 110 13.00 -36.55 -19.94
CA VAL A 110 14.18 -36.04 -20.65
C VAL A 110 15.28 -35.62 -19.67
N PHE A 111 16.52 -35.98 -20.00
CA PHE A 111 17.71 -35.73 -19.18
C PHE A 111 18.80 -35.02 -19.97
N PHE A 112 19.32 -33.91 -19.44
CA PHE A 112 20.45 -33.16 -19.99
C PHE A 112 21.67 -33.35 -19.08
N PRO A 113 22.54 -34.34 -19.35
CA PRO A 113 23.73 -34.58 -18.55
C PRO A 113 24.83 -33.56 -18.89
N SER A 114 25.77 -33.32 -17.96
CA SER A 114 26.88 -32.37 -18.16
C SER A 114 28.19 -33.03 -18.55
N VAL A 115 28.15 -34.33 -18.83
CA VAL A 115 29.35 -35.15 -18.93
C VAL A 115 30.16 -34.78 -20.17
N THR A 116 31.29 -34.12 -19.93
CA THR A 116 32.29 -33.75 -20.93
C THR A 116 32.67 -34.98 -21.77
N GLY A 117 32.42 -34.90 -23.07
CA GLY A 117 32.66 -35.98 -24.04
C GLY A 117 31.43 -36.82 -24.42
N CYS A 118 30.35 -36.79 -23.63
CA CYS A 118 29.07 -37.42 -24.00
C CYS A 118 28.05 -36.42 -24.57
N VAL A 119 28.19 -35.14 -24.25
CA VAL A 119 27.39 -34.05 -24.82
C VAL A 119 28.30 -33.15 -25.67
N ALA A 120 28.07 -33.12 -26.98
CA ALA A 120 28.87 -32.32 -27.91
C ALA A 120 28.30 -30.90 -28.10
N ASN A 121 26.98 -30.74 -28.03
CA ASN A 121 26.29 -29.47 -28.19
C ASN A 121 25.22 -29.32 -27.08
N ALA A 122 25.11 -28.13 -26.49
CA ALA A 122 24.03 -27.81 -25.55
C ALA A 122 22.65 -27.84 -26.26
N SER A 123 21.58 -28.14 -25.52
CA SER A 123 20.26 -28.28 -26.12
C SER A 123 19.54 -26.94 -26.27
N ASN A 124 19.03 -26.70 -27.47
CA ASN A 124 18.21 -25.57 -27.84
C ASN A 124 16.86 -26.08 -28.35
N LEU A 125 15.78 -25.62 -27.74
CA LEU A 125 14.43 -25.81 -28.26
C LEU A 125 14.17 -24.78 -29.37
N ASN A 126 14.33 -25.20 -30.63
CA ASN A 126 13.97 -24.39 -31.80
C ASN A 126 12.58 -24.75 -32.38
N ALA A 127 11.99 -25.88 -31.96
CA ALA A 127 10.68 -26.33 -32.41
C ALA A 127 9.54 -25.44 -31.87
N SER A 128 8.39 -25.44 -32.56
CA SER A 128 7.22 -24.63 -32.18
C SER A 128 6.53 -25.13 -30.91
N THR A 129 6.35 -26.43 -30.72
CA THR A 129 5.75 -26.98 -29.50
C THR A 129 6.33 -28.34 -29.18
N VAL A 130 6.81 -28.49 -27.93
CA VAL A 130 7.31 -29.75 -27.38
C VAL A 130 6.63 -30.02 -26.05
N SER A 131 6.23 -31.28 -25.85
CA SER A 131 5.71 -31.76 -24.57
C SER A 131 6.63 -32.80 -23.96
N VAL A 132 6.81 -32.74 -22.64
CA VAL A 132 7.57 -33.72 -21.86
C VAL A 132 6.81 -34.05 -20.57
N ASN A 133 7.13 -35.19 -19.97
CA ASN A 133 6.71 -35.51 -18.61
C ASN A 133 7.64 -34.79 -17.62
N ASN A 134 8.77 -35.42 -17.28
CA ASN A 134 9.78 -34.83 -16.41
C ASN A 134 10.95 -34.31 -17.24
N MET A 135 11.47 -33.14 -16.87
CA MET A 135 12.69 -32.57 -17.44
C MET A 135 13.73 -32.40 -16.34
N THR A 136 14.93 -32.94 -16.56
CA THR A 136 16.05 -32.74 -15.63
C THR A 136 17.28 -32.19 -16.34
N ILE A 137 17.73 -31.01 -15.91
CA ILE A 137 18.96 -30.37 -16.37
C ILE A 137 20.01 -30.57 -15.29
N GLU A 138 21.08 -31.29 -15.59
CA GLU A 138 22.11 -31.61 -14.61
C GLU A 138 23.09 -30.44 -14.41
N SER A 139 23.78 -30.44 -13.27
CA SER A 139 24.79 -29.44 -12.95
C SER A 139 25.88 -29.40 -14.02
N GLY A 140 26.06 -28.25 -14.65
CA GLY A 140 27.00 -28.03 -15.76
C GLY A 140 26.39 -28.12 -17.15
N SER A 141 25.13 -28.53 -17.28
CA SER A 141 24.40 -28.53 -18.55
C SER A 141 23.67 -27.20 -18.78
N THR A 142 23.41 -26.89 -20.05
CA THR A 142 22.64 -25.71 -20.44
C THR A 142 21.46 -26.12 -21.30
N PHE A 143 20.29 -25.55 -21.01
CA PHE A 143 19.10 -25.63 -21.86
C PHE A 143 18.63 -24.22 -22.24
N THR A 144 18.26 -24.04 -23.51
CA THR A 144 17.80 -22.75 -24.05
C THR A 144 16.48 -22.92 -24.80
N LEU A 145 15.49 -22.06 -24.53
CA LEU A 145 14.37 -21.85 -25.46
C LEU A 145 14.80 -20.80 -26.49
N ASN A 146 15.08 -21.23 -27.72
CA ASN A 146 15.74 -20.42 -28.75
C ASN A 146 14.80 -20.04 -29.92
N ASN A 147 13.49 -20.05 -29.68
CA ASN A 147 12.49 -19.66 -30.66
C ASN A 147 11.37 -18.88 -29.95
N ALA A 148 11.06 -17.68 -30.47
CA ALA A 148 10.00 -16.80 -29.95
C ALA A 148 8.60 -17.42 -29.96
N SER A 149 8.36 -18.45 -30.77
CA SER A 149 7.09 -19.20 -30.81
C SER A 149 7.17 -20.56 -30.12
N ALA A 150 8.29 -20.90 -29.47
CA ALA A 150 8.42 -22.17 -28.78
C ALA A 150 7.47 -22.26 -27.57
N ILE A 151 6.79 -23.39 -27.45
CA ILE A 151 6.01 -23.78 -26.27
C ILE A 151 6.60 -25.06 -25.70
N LEU A 152 7.10 -25.01 -24.48
CA LEU A 152 7.54 -26.17 -23.71
C LEU A 152 6.46 -26.55 -22.69
N ASN A 153 5.74 -27.64 -22.95
CA ASN A 153 4.76 -28.19 -22.03
C ASN A 153 5.43 -29.22 -21.09
N ILE A 154 5.21 -29.07 -19.79
CA ILE A 154 5.76 -29.94 -18.76
C ILE A 154 4.61 -30.53 -17.96
N ALA A 155 4.36 -31.83 -18.14
CA ALA A 155 3.27 -32.54 -17.47
C ALA A 155 3.66 -33.05 -16.07
N GLY A 156 4.95 -33.33 -15.86
CA GLY A 156 5.55 -33.80 -14.61
C GLY A 156 6.34 -32.70 -13.92
N SER A 157 7.61 -32.93 -13.60
CA SER A 157 8.48 -31.96 -12.91
C SER A 157 9.53 -31.33 -13.83
N LEU A 158 9.93 -30.10 -13.51
CA LEU A 158 11.15 -29.49 -14.02
C LEU A 158 12.18 -29.42 -12.89
N THR A 159 13.27 -30.16 -13.01
CA THR A 159 14.40 -30.12 -12.09
C THR A 159 15.58 -29.46 -12.78
N ASN A 160 15.90 -28.22 -12.41
CA ASN A 160 17.05 -27.52 -12.96
C ASN A 160 18.20 -27.42 -11.95
N ASN A 161 19.23 -28.25 -12.13
CA ASN A 161 20.50 -28.17 -11.40
C ASN A 161 21.62 -27.52 -12.24
N GLY A 162 21.34 -27.21 -13.51
CA GLY A 162 22.29 -26.57 -14.43
C GLY A 162 21.89 -25.14 -14.78
N THR A 163 22.21 -24.74 -16.01
CA THR A 163 21.93 -23.41 -16.55
C THR A 163 20.63 -23.41 -17.34
N TRP A 164 19.65 -22.67 -16.84
CA TRP A 164 18.51 -22.23 -17.62
C TRP A 164 18.88 -20.93 -18.32
N ALA A 165 19.22 -21.02 -19.62
CA ALA A 165 19.63 -19.84 -20.37
C ALA A 165 18.45 -18.86 -20.55
N THR A 166 18.76 -17.58 -20.70
CA THR A 166 17.75 -16.53 -20.93
C THR A 166 16.85 -16.92 -22.11
N PRO A 167 15.54 -17.13 -21.90
CA PRO A 167 14.65 -17.55 -22.96
C PRO A 167 14.49 -16.47 -24.03
N THR A 168 14.35 -16.85 -25.29
CA THR A 168 13.97 -15.93 -26.36
C THR A 168 12.61 -15.29 -26.06
N ALA A 169 12.51 -13.97 -26.25
CA ALA A 169 11.27 -13.23 -26.05
C ALA A 169 10.12 -13.81 -26.90
N GLY A 170 8.98 -14.08 -26.27
CA GLY A 170 7.80 -14.72 -26.86
C GLY A 170 7.67 -16.21 -26.54
N SER A 171 8.76 -16.90 -26.20
CA SER A 171 8.71 -18.32 -25.84
C SER A 171 7.88 -18.56 -24.58
N THR A 172 7.24 -19.72 -24.48
CA THR A 172 6.34 -20.08 -23.38
C THR A 172 6.78 -21.36 -22.71
N VAL A 173 6.83 -21.36 -21.38
CA VAL A 173 6.87 -22.58 -20.57
C VAL A 173 5.51 -22.79 -19.93
N SER A 174 4.90 -23.95 -20.15
CA SER A 174 3.58 -24.30 -19.66
C SER A 174 3.67 -25.49 -18.70
N PHE A 175 3.36 -25.25 -17.43
CA PHE A 175 3.19 -26.31 -16.43
C PHE A 175 1.76 -26.84 -16.53
N ASN A 176 1.61 -27.94 -17.26
CA ASN A 176 0.33 -28.44 -17.76
C ASN A 176 -0.01 -29.85 -17.26
N GLY A 177 0.57 -30.29 -16.15
CA GLY A 177 0.20 -31.53 -15.48
C GLY A 177 -1.22 -31.48 -14.90
N SER A 178 -1.87 -32.62 -14.71
CA SER A 178 -3.20 -32.68 -14.07
C SER A 178 -3.12 -32.55 -12.53
N GLY A 179 -2.00 -32.97 -11.93
CA GLY A 179 -1.75 -32.88 -10.50
C GLY A 179 -1.03 -31.59 -10.06
N THR A 180 -0.59 -31.59 -8.80
CA THR A 180 0.24 -30.51 -8.26
C THR A 180 1.60 -30.46 -8.95
N GLN A 181 2.10 -29.27 -9.26
CA GLN A 181 3.46 -29.08 -9.78
C GLN A 181 4.18 -27.96 -9.03
N THR A 182 5.50 -28.07 -8.98
CA THR A 182 6.37 -27.00 -8.52
C THR A 182 6.94 -26.27 -9.73
N ILE A 183 6.83 -24.95 -9.75
CA ILE A 183 7.43 -24.07 -10.75
C ILE A 183 8.79 -23.62 -10.20
N PRO A 184 9.92 -24.03 -10.81
CA PRO A 184 11.24 -23.64 -10.35
C PRO A 184 11.47 -22.13 -10.46
N ALA A 185 12.29 -21.61 -9.53
CA ALA A 185 12.69 -20.21 -9.47
C ALA A 185 13.64 -19.86 -10.63
N LEU A 186 13.08 -19.51 -11.77
CA LEU A 186 13.79 -19.24 -13.02
C LEU A 186 13.27 -17.94 -13.66
N THR A 187 13.95 -17.51 -14.71
CA THR A 187 13.46 -16.47 -15.61
C THR A 187 12.72 -17.11 -16.77
N TYR A 188 11.49 -16.67 -17.00
CA TYR A 188 10.64 -17.09 -18.12
C TYR A 188 10.42 -15.90 -19.06
N SER A 189 10.26 -16.17 -20.36
CA SER A 189 9.66 -15.16 -21.24
C SER A 189 8.15 -15.12 -20.97
N ASN A 190 7.40 -16.13 -21.39
CA ASN A 190 6.03 -16.35 -20.93
C ASN A 190 5.97 -17.57 -20.00
N LEU A 191 5.09 -17.51 -19.01
CA LEU A 191 4.80 -18.60 -18.08
C LEU A 191 3.31 -18.93 -18.12
N GLN A 192 2.96 -20.21 -18.22
CA GLN A 192 1.56 -20.65 -18.24
C GLN A 192 1.33 -21.78 -17.24
N THR A 193 0.17 -21.74 -16.58
CA THR A 193 -0.40 -22.89 -15.86
C THR A 193 -1.59 -23.44 -16.63
N ALA A 194 -1.76 -24.76 -16.70
CA ALA A 194 -2.85 -25.37 -17.47
C ALA A 194 -3.27 -26.76 -16.94
N THR A 195 -4.31 -27.32 -17.56
CA THR A 195 -4.84 -28.70 -17.43
C THR A 195 -5.46 -29.06 -16.08
N GLY A 196 -4.93 -28.59 -14.95
CA GLY A 196 -5.41 -29.00 -13.63
C GLY A 196 -4.43 -28.68 -12.52
N GLY A 197 -4.86 -28.87 -11.27
CA GLY A 197 -4.00 -28.87 -10.08
C GLY A 197 -3.38 -27.51 -9.71
N THR A 198 -2.71 -27.51 -8.57
CA THR A 198 -2.00 -26.33 -8.04
C THR A 198 -0.56 -26.31 -8.53
N LYS A 199 -0.16 -25.23 -9.18
CA LYS A 199 1.20 -24.93 -9.61
C LYS A 199 1.79 -23.91 -8.65
N THR A 200 2.76 -24.33 -7.85
CA THR A 200 3.31 -23.50 -6.78
C THR A 200 4.70 -23.01 -7.14
N LEU A 201 4.98 -21.71 -7.01
CA LEU A 201 6.34 -21.19 -7.15
C LEU A 201 7.28 -21.77 -6.08
N ALA A 202 8.49 -22.16 -6.47
CA ALA A 202 9.52 -22.65 -5.57
C ALA A 202 10.41 -21.54 -4.96
N GLY A 203 10.36 -20.33 -5.54
CA GLY A 203 11.22 -19.21 -5.21
C GLY A 203 10.89 -18.00 -6.10
N THR A 204 11.71 -16.95 -6.01
CA THR A 204 11.55 -15.75 -6.83
C THR A 204 11.56 -16.09 -8.31
N THR A 205 10.49 -15.70 -9.01
CA THR A 205 10.28 -15.99 -10.43
C THR A 205 10.18 -14.68 -11.21
N ASN A 206 10.96 -14.56 -12.28
CA ASN A 206 10.96 -13.37 -13.13
C ASN A 206 10.31 -13.70 -14.48
N VAL A 207 9.34 -12.89 -14.91
CA VAL A 207 8.65 -13.08 -16.19
C VAL A 207 8.71 -11.80 -17.00
N SER A 208 9.38 -11.87 -18.16
CA SER A 208 9.60 -10.71 -19.03
C SER A 208 8.47 -10.47 -20.03
N GLY A 209 7.67 -11.49 -20.30
CA GLY A 209 6.42 -11.49 -21.04
C GLY A 209 5.22 -11.68 -20.10
N VAL A 210 4.26 -12.50 -20.54
CA VAL A 210 2.98 -12.67 -19.86
C VAL A 210 2.96 -13.94 -18.99
N VAL A 211 2.42 -13.81 -17.78
CA VAL A 211 1.96 -14.94 -16.97
C VAL A 211 0.49 -15.21 -17.27
N THR A 212 0.19 -16.42 -17.75
CA THR A 212 -1.18 -16.87 -17.99
C THR A 212 -1.58 -17.93 -16.97
N VAL A 213 -2.49 -17.60 -16.07
CA VAL A 213 -3.15 -18.59 -15.21
C VAL A 213 -4.29 -19.21 -16.01
N GLY A 214 -4.03 -20.37 -16.62
CA GLY A 214 -4.98 -21.03 -17.52
C GLY A 214 -6.19 -21.62 -16.79
N ALA A 215 -7.31 -21.71 -17.49
CA ALA A 215 -8.54 -22.31 -16.99
C ALA A 215 -8.31 -23.69 -16.38
N SER A 216 -9.06 -24.00 -15.32
CA SER A 216 -8.97 -25.25 -14.54
C SER A 216 -7.66 -25.51 -13.78
N SER A 217 -6.70 -24.57 -13.81
CA SER A 217 -5.47 -24.65 -13.00
C SER A 217 -5.44 -23.58 -11.91
N THR A 218 -4.62 -23.80 -10.89
CA THR A 218 -4.34 -22.81 -9.84
C THR A 218 -2.87 -22.40 -9.88
N LEU A 219 -2.56 -21.10 -9.94
CA LEU A 219 -1.22 -20.58 -9.65
C LEU A 219 -1.15 -20.12 -8.20
N SER A 220 -0.30 -20.77 -7.40
CA SER A 220 0.01 -20.37 -6.03
C SER A 220 1.41 -19.78 -5.93
N LEU A 221 1.55 -18.64 -5.25
CA LEU A 221 2.88 -18.05 -5.02
C LEU A 221 3.58 -18.64 -3.79
N GLY A 222 2.88 -19.34 -2.90
CA GLY A 222 3.42 -19.70 -1.60
C GLY A 222 3.87 -18.45 -0.83
N ALA A 223 5.15 -18.38 -0.43
CA ALA A 223 5.76 -17.21 0.19
C ALA A 223 6.69 -16.43 -0.77
N ASN A 224 6.59 -16.69 -2.08
CA ASN A 224 7.58 -16.25 -3.06
C ASN A 224 7.16 -15.01 -3.84
N THR A 225 8.13 -14.40 -4.52
CA THR A 225 7.93 -13.21 -5.36
C THR A 225 7.76 -13.57 -6.82
N LEU A 226 6.73 -13.00 -7.45
CA LEU A 226 6.53 -12.98 -8.90
C LEU A 226 6.82 -11.57 -9.43
N ASN A 227 7.91 -11.42 -10.19
CA ASN A 227 8.27 -10.16 -10.84
C ASN A 227 7.74 -10.13 -12.29
N LEU A 228 7.02 -9.06 -12.63
CA LEU A 228 6.31 -8.90 -13.88
C LEU A 228 6.81 -7.65 -14.62
N SER A 229 7.68 -7.80 -15.62
CA SER A 229 8.28 -6.64 -16.31
C SER A 229 7.64 -6.30 -17.67
N PHE A 230 6.68 -7.09 -18.14
CA PHE A 230 6.03 -6.87 -19.43
C PHE A 230 5.16 -5.61 -19.44
N ILE A 231 5.29 -4.80 -20.49
CA ILE A 231 4.49 -3.58 -20.73
C ILE A 231 3.12 -3.98 -21.28
N GLY A 232 2.04 -3.40 -20.77
CA GLY A 232 0.66 -3.80 -21.05
C GLY A 232 0.10 -4.68 -19.93
N THR A 233 -0.50 -5.82 -20.24
CA THR A 233 -1.13 -6.71 -19.26
C THR A 233 -0.21 -7.91 -18.94
N PRO A 234 0.70 -7.84 -17.94
CA PRO A 234 1.67 -8.91 -17.68
C PRO A 234 1.09 -10.15 -16.98
N LEU A 235 -0.12 -10.06 -16.41
CA LEU A 235 -0.77 -11.14 -15.70
C LEU A 235 -2.20 -11.31 -16.21
N VAL A 236 -2.48 -12.45 -16.82
CA VAL A 236 -3.79 -12.83 -17.35
C VAL A 236 -4.31 -14.02 -16.55
N ILE A 237 -5.52 -13.87 -15.98
CA ILE A 237 -6.11 -14.89 -15.11
C ILE A 237 -7.40 -15.41 -15.74
N THR A 238 -7.39 -16.69 -16.12
CA THR A 238 -8.56 -17.45 -16.60
C THR A 238 -8.86 -18.68 -15.73
N GLY A 239 -7.93 -19.05 -14.84
CA GLY A 239 -8.10 -20.05 -13.78
C GLY A 239 -8.16 -19.42 -12.40
N THR A 240 -7.56 -20.07 -11.40
CA THR A 240 -7.51 -19.58 -10.01
C THR A 240 -6.14 -19.02 -9.67
N PHE A 241 -6.08 -17.79 -9.14
CA PHE A 241 -4.86 -17.19 -8.64
C PHE A 241 -4.88 -17.15 -7.11
N THR A 242 -3.83 -17.67 -6.48
CA THR A 242 -3.71 -17.75 -5.01
C THR A 242 -2.42 -17.08 -4.55
N PRO A 243 -2.48 -15.79 -4.16
CA PRO A 243 -1.29 -15.06 -3.69
C PRO A 243 -0.61 -15.71 -2.47
N SER A 244 -1.37 -16.41 -1.62
CA SER A 244 -0.87 -16.96 -0.34
C SER A 244 -0.19 -15.85 0.47
N THR A 245 1.05 -16.02 0.92
CA THR A 245 1.84 -14.96 1.59
C THR A 245 2.86 -14.30 0.64
N GLY A 246 2.78 -14.59 -0.65
CA GLY A 246 3.72 -14.15 -1.67
C GLY A 246 3.52 -12.70 -2.10
N THR A 247 4.42 -12.27 -2.98
CA THR A 247 4.48 -10.91 -3.51
C THR A 247 4.28 -10.91 -5.00
N VAL A 248 3.38 -10.07 -5.51
CA VAL A 248 3.34 -9.72 -6.93
C VAL A 248 3.98 -8.35 -7.09
N ASN A 249 5.03 -8.27 -7.89
CA ASN A 249 5.72 -7.03 -8.16
C ASN A 249 5.58 -6.66 -9.65
N TYR A 250 4.88 -5.56 -9.91
CA TYR A 250 4.77 -4.97 -11.25
C TYR A 250 6.00 -4.11 -11.49
N SER A 251 6.90 -4.57 -12.35
CA SER A 251 8.28 -4.06 -12.48
C SER A 251 8.61 -3.38 -13.81
N GLY A 252 7.63 -3.23 -14.71
CA GLY A 252 7.83 -2.67 -16.05
C GLY A 252 8.19 -1.19 -16.04
N SER A 253 9.12 -0.80 -16.91
CA SER A 253 9.49 0.61 -17.13
C SER A 253 8.48 1.39 -17.99
N GLY A 254 7.60 0.70 -18.70
CA GLY A 254 6.44 1.26 -19.39
C GLY A 254 5.14 1.01 -18.63
N SER A 255 4.02 1.47 -19.21
CA SER A 255 2.69 1.29 -18.61
C SER A 255 2.34 -0.19 -18.40
N GLN A 256 1.80 -0.53 -17.24
CA GLN A 256 1.30 -1.87 -16.94
C GLN A 256 -0.12 -1.82 -16.39
N ASP A 257 -0.93 -2.81 -16.75
CA ASP A 257 -2.24 -3.04 -16.16
C ASP A 257 -2.09 -3.95 -14.94
N VAL A 258 -2.50 -3.45 -13.77
CA VAL A 258 -2.59 -4.20 -12.52
C VAL A 258 -3.93 -4.93 -12.49
N VAL A 259 -3.89 -6.26 -12.53
CA VAL A 259 -5.10 -7.08 -12.66
C VAL A 259 -5.97 -6.97 -11.39
N ALA A 260 -7.28 -7.00 -11.57
CA ALA A 260 -8.25 -6.85 -10.49
C ALA A 260 -8.35 -8.12 -9.63
N VAL A 261 -7.48 -8.24 -8.63
CA VAL A 261 -7.48 -9.32 -7.64
C VAL A 261 -7.15 -8.80 -6.24
N SER A 262 -7.30 -9.67 -5.25
CA SER A 262 -6.71 -9.44 -3.93
C SER A 262 -5.27 -9.91 -3.94
N TYR A 263 -4.34 -9.06 -3.55
CA TYR A 263 -2.93 -9.37 -3.34
C TYR A 263 -2.64 -9.46 -1.85
N TYR A 264 -1.74 -10.38 -1.47
CA TYR A 264 -1.20 -10.39 -0.13
C TYR A 264 -0.17 -9.27 0.04
N ASN A 265 0.93 -9.34 -0.74
CA ASN A 265 1.84 -8.21 -0.94
C ASN A 265 1.77 -7.74 -2.39
N LEU A 266 1.66 -6.43 -2.59
CA LEU A 266 1.73 -5.78 -3.90
C LEU A 266 2.95 -4.85 -3.93
N GLY A 267 3.78 -5.00 -4.96
CA GLY A 267 4.93 -4.14 -5.21
C GLY A 267 4.80 -3.40 -6.55
N THR A 268 5.30 -2.17 -6.59
CA THR A 268 5.59 -1.46 -7.83
C THR A 268 7.07 -1.12 -7.90
N THR A 269 7.73 -1.60 -8.95
CA THR A 269 9.09 -1.21 -9.31
C THR A 269 9.12 -0.75 -10.78
N GLY A 270 10.20 -0.10 -11.19
CA GLY A 270 10.32 0.47 -12.54
C GLY A 270 9.41 1.70 -12.74
N SER A 271 9.89 2.63 -13.55
CA SER A 271 9.34 3.99 -13.68
C SER A 271 7.98 4.09 -14.38
N GLY A 272 7.47 3.02 -14.96
CA GLY A 272 6.20 3.03 -15.70
C GLY A 272 4.97 3.20 -14.81
N SER A 273 3.89 3.74 -15.36
CA SER A 273 2.59 3.77 -14.66
C SER A 273 2.04 2.35 -14.46
N LYS A 274 1.46 2.08 -13.30
CA LYS A 274 0.83 0.82 -12.93
C LYS A 274 -0.67 1.10 -12.74
N THR A 275 -1.47 0.90 -13.78
CA THR A 275 -2.88 1.31 -13.80
C THR A 275 -3.77 0.15 -13.37
N LEU A 276 -4.68 0.37 -12.42
CA LEU A 276 -5.63 -0.67 -12.02
C LEU A 276 -6.59 -0.99 -13.16
N ALA A 277 -6.77 -2.28 -13.45
CA ALA A 277 -7.74 -2.79 -14.43
C ALA A 277 -9.13 -3.05 -13.82
N GLY A 278 -9.30 -2.78 -12.52
CA GLY A 278 -10.52 -2.99 -11.75
C GLY A 278 -10.25 -2.79 -10.26
N THR A 279 -11.14 -3.25 -9.39
CA THR A 279 -10.94 -3.15 -7.94
C THR A 279 -9.80 -4.06 -7.49
N VAL A 280 -8.84 -3.48 -6.76
CA VAL A 280 -7.68 -4.19 -6.19
C VAL A 280 -7.71 -4.08 -4.68
N SER A 281 -7.35 -5.17 -3.99
CA SER A 281 -7.19 -5.17 -2.53
C SER A 281 -5.77 -5.61 -2.16
N VAL A 282 -5.17 -4.98 -1.15
CA VAL A 282 -3.86 -5.36 -0.61
C VAL A 282 -4.01 -5.66 0.87
N THR A 283 -3.65 -6.87 1.31
CA THR A 283 -3.97 -7.34 2.67
C THR A 283 -2.82 -7.32 3.67
N ASN A 284 -1.55 -7.32 3.22
CA ASN A 284 -0.40 -7.36 4.14
C ASN A 284 0.58 -6.20 3.93
N ALA A 285 1.05 -5.95 2.70
CA ALA A 285 1.96 -4.84 2.44
C ALA A 285 1.83 -4.28 1.02
N LEU A 286 1.88 -2.95 0.92
CA LEU A 286 2.02 -2.22 -0.34
C LEU A 286 3.42 -1.59 -0.40
N ALA A 287 4.24 -1.99 -1.37
CA ALA A 287 5.58 -1.44 -1.58
C ALA A 287 5.60 -0.58 -2.84
N LEU A 288 5.77 0.73 -2.66
CA LEU A 288 5.86 1.74 -3.71
C LEU A 288 7.34 2.10 -3.93
N THR A 289 8.09 1.20 -4.55
CA THR A 289 9.51 1.41 -4.79
C THR A 289 9.73 2.44 -5.89
N ASP A 290 9.03 2.31 -7.02
CA ASP A 290 9.09 3.25 -8.15
C ASP A 290 7.77 3.24 -8.95
N GLY A 291 7.62 4.19 -9.88
CA GLY A 291 6.44 4.34 -10.74
C GLY A 291 5.23 4.95 -10.02
N ILE A 292 4.10 5.03 -10.74
CA ILE A 292 2.85 5.59 -10.22
C ILE A 292 1.77 4.50 -10.26
N LEU A 293 1.25 4.11 -9.10
CA LEU A 293 0.07 3.26 -8.97
C LEU A 293 -1.19 4.10 -9.24
N THR A 294 -1.71 4.01 -10.46
CA THR A 294 -2.84 4.82 -10.93
C THR A 294 -4.14 4.06 -10.77
N LEU A 295 -5.11 4.62 -10.04
CA LEU A 295 -6.41 3.95 -9.81
C LEU A 295 -7.31 3.98 -11.05
N GLY A 296 -7.22 5.03 -11.88
CA GLY A 296 -8.24 5.27 -12.92
C GLY A 296 -9.63 5.39 -12.29
N ALA A 297 -10.67 4.90 -12.95
CA ALA A 297 -12.04 4.90 -12.43
C ALA A 297 -12.32 3.77 -11.41
N ASN A 298 -11.29 3.22 -10.76
CA ASN A 298 -11.39 2.02 -9.94
C ASN A 298 -11.14 2.29 -8.45
N THR A 299 -11.29 1.22 -7.65
CA THR A 299 -11.09 1.25 -6.20
C THR A 299 -9.80 0.52 -5.80
N LEU A 300 -9.04 1.13 -4.89
CA LEU A 300 -7.93 0.48 -4.19
C LEU A 300 -8.26 0.31 -2.71
N ASN A 301 -8.39 -0.93 -2.25
CA ASN A 301 -8.58 -1.27 -0.84
C ASN A 301 -7.22 -1.54 -0.18
N ILE A 302 -6.82 -0.66 0.73
CA ILE A 302 -5.64 -0.77 1.58
C ILE A 302 -6.07 -1.40 2.90
N ASN A 303 -6.06 -2.73 2.95
CA ASN A 303 -6.33 -3.50 4.17
C ASN A 303 -5.03 -3.90 4.89
N CYS A 304 -3.87 -3.49 4.34
CA CYS A 304 -2.56 -3.75 4.91
C CYS A 304 -2.24 -2.83 6.08
N SER A 305 -1.32 -3.26 6.93
CA SER A 305 -0.79 -2.46 8.05
C SER A 305 0.44 -1.63 7.66
N THR A 306 1.01 -1.84 6.47
CA THR A 306 2.25 -1.20 6.04
C THR A 306 2.17 -0.73 4.59
N ILE A 307 2.50 0.54 4.36
CA ILE A 307 2.88 1.09 3.06
C ILE A 307 4.35 1.49 3.16
N SER A 308 5.22 0.86 2.36
CA SER A 308 6.61 1.28 2.23
C SER A 308 6.81 2.06 0.94
N ARG A 309 7.62 3.11 0.97
CA ARG A 309 7.90 3.91 -0.23
C ARG A 309 9.39 4.25 -0.34
N THR A 310 9.92 4.13 -1.56
CA THR A 310 11.21 4.72 -1.95
C THR A 310 10.97 5.98 -2.78
N SER A 311 10.43 5.85 -4.00
CA SER A 311 10.02 6.99 -4.85
C SER A 311 8.65 6.82 -5.50
N GLY A 312 8.03 5.63 -5.45
CA GLY A 312 6.74 5.38 -6.08
C GLY A 312 5.58 6.12 -5.42
N SER A 313 4.47 6.34 -6.12
CA SER A 313 3.33 7.11 -5.59
C SER A 313 1.98 6.50 -6.02
N ILE A 314 0.91 6.97 -5.40
CA ILE A 314 -0.48 6.62 -5.74
C ILE A 314 -1.13 7.82 -6.43
N ASP A 315 -1.74 7.59 -7.60
CA ASP A 315 -2.62 8.56 -8.27
C ASP A 315 -4.07 8.11 -8.16
N ALA A 316 -4.84 8.84 -7.35
CA ALA A 316 -6.26 8.65 -7.13
C ALA A 316 -7.09 9.87 -7.59
N SER A 317 -6.59 10.63 -8.57
CA SER A 317 -7.16 11.93 -8.96
C SER A 317 -8.37 11.85 -9.91
N ASN A 318 -8.63 10.69 -10.50
CA ASN A 318 -9.80 10.49 -11.36
C ASN A 318 -11.10 10.71 -10.56
N ALA A 319 -12.10 11.38 -11.16
CA ALA A 319 -13.37 11.70 -10.52
C ALA A 319 -14.15 10.49 -9.96
N SER A 320 -13.91 9.30 -10.49
CA SER A 320 -14.52 8.04 -10.03
C SER A 320 -13.55 7.17 -9.21
N ALA A 321 -12.28 7.58 -9.03
CA ALA A 321 -11.33 6.84 -8.20
C ALA A 321 -11.78 6.84 -6.74
N THR A 322 -11.63 5.70 -6.07
CA THR A 322 -11.86 5.60 -4.62
C THR A 322 -10.68 4.89 -3.95
N LEU A 323 -10.05 5.58 -3.00
CA LEU A 323 -9.08 4.99 -2.10
C LEU A 323 -9.78 4.61 -0.79
N VAL A 324 -9.68 3.34 -0.39
CA VAL A 324 -10.32 2.83 0.82
C VAL A 324 -9.25 2.33 1.78
N PHE A 325 -9.18 2.89 2.97
CA PHE A 325 -8.41 2.34 4.08
C PHE A 325 -9.29 1.40 4.90
N GLY A 326 -8.86 0.15 5.04
CA GLY A 326 -9.50 -0.91 5.83
C GLY A 326 -8.54 -1.58 6.81
N ASN A 327 -7.41 -0.94 7.12
CA ASN A 327 -6.42 -1.42 8.07
C ASN A 327 -7.03 -1.62 9.48
N SER A 328 -6.73 -2.75 10.11
CA SER A 328 -7.24 -3.09 11.46
C SER A 328 -6.41 -2.49 12.60
N SER A 329 -5.15 -2.13 12.33
CA SER A 329 -4.23 -1.45 13.24
C SER A 329 -3.89 -0.06 12.69
N LEU A 330 -3.19 0.77 13.47
CA LEU A 330 -2.64 2.03 12.98
C LEU A 330 -1.88 1.84 11.65
N LEU A 331 -2.18 2.67 10.66
CA LEU A 331 -1.44 2.80 9.42
C LEU A 331 -0.83 4.20 9.31
N THR A 332 0.48 4.28 9.17
CA THR A 332 1.19 5.55 8.92
C THR A 332 1.44 5.71 7.42
N LEU A 333 0.97 6.81 6.84
CA LEU A 333 1.21 7.16 5.45
C LEU A 333 2.61 7.76 5.29
N PRO A 334 3.46 7.23 4.39
CA PRO A 334 4.75 7.84 4.15
C PRO A 334 4.58 9.21 3.44
N ALA A 335 5.48 10.17 3.67
CA ALA A 335 5.37 11.55 3.16
C ALA A 335 5.31 11.70 1.62
N SER A 336 4.34 12.39 0.99
CA SER A 336 4.20 12.40 -0.48
C SER A 336 3.83 11.05 -1.10
N VAL A 337 3.00 10.25 -0.41
CA VAL A 337 2.48 8.98 -0.96
C VAL A 337 1.55 9.20 -2.16
N PHE A 338 0.87 10.35 -2.22
CA PHE A 338 -0.01 10.72 -3.33
C PHE A 338 0.73 11.63 -4.32
N SER A 339 0.63 11.33 -5.62
CA SER A 339 1.20 12.17 -6.69
C SER A 339 0.32 13.36 -7.05
N ALA A 340 -0.97 13.30 -6.72
CA ALA A 340 -1.98 14.30 -7.00
C ALA A 340 -3.05 14.30 -5.89
N ALA A 341 -4.07 15.16 -6.02
CA ALA A 341 -5.22 15.14 -5.13
C ALA A 341 -5.94 13.79 -5.19
N VAL A 342 -6.36 13.27 -4.04
CA VAL A 342 -7.24 12.10 -3.97
C VAL A 342 -8.66 12.56 -4.27
N ASN A 343 -9.38 11.85 -5.14
CA ASN A 343 -10.75 12.25 -5.43
C ASN A 343 -11.71 11.78 -4.33
N ASN A 344 -11.88 10.47 -4.16
CA ASN A 344 -12.69 9.93 -3.06
C ASN A 344 -11.80 9.13 -2.09
N LEU A 345 -11.90 9.45 -0.81
CA LEU A 345 -11.18 8.81 0.28
C LEU A 345 -12.18 8.26 1.29
N THR A 346 -12.13 6.95 1.56
CA THR A 346 -12.95 6.29 2.57
C THR A 346 -12.08 5.63 3.63
N LEU A 347 -12.39 5.85 4.90
CA LEU A 347 -11.76 5.20 6.04
C LEU A 347 -12.78 4.27 6.71
N ASN A 348 -12.68 2.98 6.41
CA ASN A 348 -13.36 1.86 7.08
C ASN A 348 -12.40 1.16 8.07
N SER A 349 -11.36 1.88 8.50
CA SER A 349 -10.19 1.38 9.21
C SER A 349 -10.27 1.61 10.72
N ASN A 350 -9.20 1.23 11.42
CA ASN A 350 -8.76 1.89 12.65
C ASN A 350 -8.17 3.28 12.31
N ARG A 351 -7.14 3.77 13.01
CA ARG A 351 -6.47 5.05 12.74
C ARG A 351 -5.62 5.05 11.46
N VAL A 352 -5.67 6.15 10.70
CA VAL A 352 -4.71 6.48 9.63
C VAL A 352 -3.97 7.75 10.01
N LEU A 353 -2.65 7.69 10.15
CA LEU A 353 -1.79 8.84 10.44
C LEU A 353 -1.15 9.34 9.15
N ALA A 354 -1.42 10.59 8.76
CA ALA A 354 -0.82 11.23 7.59
C ALA A 354 0.17 12.33 8.02
N SER A 355 1.46 12.10 7.75
CA SER A 355 2.53 13.03 8.14
C SER A 355 2.88 14.05 7.05
N SER A 356 2.04 14.24 6.03
CA SER A 356 2.28 15.21 4.95
C SER A 356 0.97 15.73 4.39
N ASN A 357 1.03 16.94 3.83
CA ASN A 357 -0.13 17.60 3.25
C ASN A 357 -0.67 16.82 2.06
N PHE A 358 -1.99 16.78 1.93
CA PHE A 358 -2.66 16.22 0.78
C PHE A 358 -4.04 16.85 0.59
N THR A 359 -4.66 16.57 -0.56
CA THR A 359 -5.96 17.13 -0.94
C THR A 359 -6.97 16.03 -1.18
N VAL A 360 -8.22 16.25 -0.75
CA VAL A 360 -9.40 15.45 -1.15
C VAL A 360 -10.37 16.35 -1.93
N ASN A 361 -10.66 16.01 -3.18
CA ASN A 361 -11.52 16.82 -4.06
C ASN A 361 -13.00 16.45 -4.03
N GLY A 362 -13.30 15.17 -3.83
CA GLY A 362 -14.64 14.61 -3.81
C GLY A 362 -15.06 14.26 -2.39
N ILE A 363 -15.29 12.99 -2.11
CA ILE A 363 -15.83 12.56 -0.81
C ILE A 363 -14.69 12.21 0.15
N LEU A 364 -14.69 12.78 1.35
CA LEU A 364 -14.03 12.25 2.53
C LEU A 364 -15.06 11.51 3.38
N ASN A 365 -15.02 10.19 3.39
CA ASN A 365 -15.90 9.35 4.20
C ASN A 365 -15.14 8.75 5.39
N LEU A 366 -15.40 9.27 6.58
CA LEU A 366 -14.85 8.82 7.86
C LEU A 366 -15.82 7.83 8.50
N ASN A 367 -16.01 6.68 7.85
CA ASN A 367 -17.14 5.78 8.09
C ASN A 367 -17.16 5.21 9.52
N ASN A 368 -15.99 4.87 10.06
CA ASN A 368 -15.87 4.32 11.41
C ASN A 368 -15.82 5.41 12.48
N SER A 369 -16.14 5.04 13.72
CA SER A 369 -15.86 5.88 14.89
C SER A 369 -14.35 6.07 15.09
N ASN A 370 -14.00 7.10 15.85
CA ASN A 370 -12.61 7.36 16.20
C ASN A 370 -11.96 6.20 16.97
N PRO A 371 -10.64 5.98 16.78
CA PRO A 371 -9.92 4.88 17.39
C PRO A 371 -9.83 4.99 18.92
N ASP A 372 -9.78 6.21 19.45
CA ASP A 372 -9.62 6.51 20.86
C ASP A 372 -10.12 7.94 21.18
N ALA A 373 -9.95 8.38 22.43
CA ALA A 373 -10.43 9.69 22.90
C ALA A 373 -9.56 10.88 22.44
N THR A 374 -8.33 10.64 21.99
CA THR A 374 -7.35 11.68 21.64
C THR A 374 -7.28 11.91 20.13
N ASN A 375 -7.35 10.82 19.36
CA ASN A 375 -7.10 10.83 17.92
C ASN A 375 -8.38 10.64 17.12
N GLY A 376 -8.53 11.44 16.06
CA GLY A 376 -9.51 11.21 15.01
C GLY A 376 -9.18 9.97 14.19
N LEU A 377 -10.15 9.53 13.40
CA LEU A 377 -10.00 8.40 12.48
C LEU A 377 -8.91 8.68 11.43
N LEU A 378 -8.89 9.90 10.90
CA LEU A 378 -7.77 10.45 10.14
C LEU A 378 -7.01 11.42 11.05
N ASP A 379 -5.77 11.11 11.33
CA ASP A 379 -4.92 11.93 12.18
C ASP A 379 -3.81 12.58 11.36
N LEU A 380 -3.68 13.89 11.50
CA LEU A 380 -2.69 14.71 10.82
C LEU A 380 -1.62 15.24 11.79
N VAL A 381 -1.79 15.03 13.10
CA VAL A 381 -0.92 15.58 14.13
C VAL A 381 0.38 14.80 14.20
N GLN A 382 1.50 15.50 14.03
CA GLN A 382 2.84 14.93 14.18
C GLN A 382 3.36 15.07 15.61
N SER A 383 3.03 16.20 16.26
CA SER A 383 3.33 16.44 17.66
C SER A 383 2.43 17.54 18.22
N TYR A 384 1.89 17.33 19.42
CA TYR A 384 1.16 18.37 20.14
C TYR A 384 2.09 19.39 20.78
N GLY A 385 3.31 18.99 21.19
CA GLY A 385 4.25 19.89 21.84
C GLY A 385 3.61 20.62 23.03
N ASN A 386 3.57 21.96 22.98
CA ASN A 386 2.91 22.82 23.97
C ASN A 386 1.53 23.34 23.51
N TYR A 387 1.00 22.82 22.40
CA TYR A 387 -0.28 23.26 21.86
C TYR A 387 -1.40 22.96 22.86
N GLY A 388 -2.14 23.98 23.29
CA GLY A 388 -3.30 23.84 24.19
C GLY A 388 -3.01 23.67 25.69
N ASN A 389 -1.74 23.52 26.13
CA ASN A 389 -1.44 23.01 27.48
C ASN A 389 -0.66 23.94 28.45
N THR A 390 -0.46 25.23 28.16
CA THR A 390 0.25 26.17 29.07
C THR A 390 -0.55 27.45 29.35
N ASN A 391 -0.52 27.88 30.61
CA ASN A 391 -1.24 29.03 31.17
C ASN A 391 -0.88 30.35 30.46
N SER A 392 -1.93 31.11 30.21
CA SER A 392 -2.15 32.22 29.29
C SER A 392 -1.71 33.56 29.86
N ALA A 393 -0.47 33.99 29.57
CA ALA A 393 -0.09 35.40 29.76
C ALA A 393 0.51 36.06 28.49
N ASP A 394 1.53 35.51 27.81
CA ASP A 394 2.34 36.39 26.92
C ASP A 394 2.88 35.79 25.59
N GLY A 395 2.38 34.67 25.08
CA GLY A 395 2.90 34.12 23.81
C GLY A 395 1.84 33.50 22.92
N THR A 396 1.77 33.89 21.65
CA THR A 396 0.83 33.31 20.65
C THR A 396 1.52 32.36 19.67
N SER A 397 2.86 32.39 19.60
CA SER A 397 3.65 31.65 18.59
C SER A 397 3.59 30.13 18.77
N GLN A 398 3.50 29.64 20.01
CA GLN A 398 3.35 28.20 20.29
C GLN A 398 1.91 27.69 20.08
N PHE A 399 0.95 28.61 20.01
CA PHE A 399 -0.48 28.31 19.94
C PHE A 399 -1.04 28.41 18.52
N ASN A 400 -0.36 29.10 17.60
CA ASN A 400 -0.84 29.31 16.23
C ASN A 400 -0.37 28.28 15.21
N ASP A 401 0.45 27.32 15.63
CA ASP A 401 1.07 26.38 14.69
C ASP A 401 1.17 24.96 15.27
N LEU A 402 0.03 24.29 15.42
CA LEU A 402 0.02 22.85 15.71
C LEU A 402 0.88 22.13 14.66
N ASN A 403 1.87 21.36 15.11
CA ASN A 403 2.70 20.56 14.22
C ASN A 403 1.87 19.41 13.63
N SER A 404 1.26 19.70 12.49
CA SER A 404 0.28 18.87 11.81
C SER A 404 0.45 19.02 10.31
N ALA A 405 0.23 17.92 9.59
CA ALA A 405 -0.06 18.01 8.16
C ALA A 405 -1.37 18.77 7.93
N VAL A 406 -1.55 19.29 6.71
CA VAL A 406 -2.78 19.97 6.28
C VAL A 406 -3.52 19.09 5.28
N LEU A 407 -4.74 18.71 5.63
CA LEU A 407 -5.71 18.17 4.69
C LEU A 407 -6.44 19.34 4.01
N THR A 408 -6.27 19.47 2.70
CA THR A 408 -7.06 20.44 1.93
C THR A 408 -8.30 19.76 1.36
N LEU A 409 -9.48 20.32 1.59
CA LEU A 409 -10.72 19.90 0.97
C LEU A 409 -11.00 20.79 -0.24
N GLY A 410 -11.22 20.17 -1.39
CA GLY A 410 -11.56 20.87 -2.63
C GLY A 410 -12.90 21.62 -2.54
N SER A 411 -13.16 22.49 -3.51
CA SER A 411 -14.35 23.36 -3.53
C SER A 411 -15.68 22.59 -3.44
N SER A 412 -15.75 21.42 -4.06
CA SER A 412 -16.92 20.53 -4.06
C SER A 412 -16.80 19.36 -3.07
N ALA A 413 -15.74 19.34 -2.25
CA ALA A 413 -15.49 18.19 -1.39
C ALA A 413 -16.51 18.11 -0.25
N THR A 414 -16.99 16.91 0.03
CA THR A 414 -17.95 16.62 1.11
C THR A 414 -17.30 15.76 2.19
N VAL A 415 -17.77 15.91 3.44
CA VAL A 415 -17.34 15.09 4.58
C VAL A 415 -18.53 14.30 5.08
N THR A 416 -18.37 12.99 5.24
CA THR A 416 -19.41 12.05 5.68
C THR A 416 -18.84 11.06 6.70
N GLY A 417 -19.71 10.30 7.35
CA GLY A 417 -19.31 9.29 8.34
C GLY A 417 -19.33 9.80 9.78
N ALA A 418 -19.01 8.90 10.71
CA ALA A 418 -19.10 9.13 12.16
C ALA A 418 -17.79 9.65 12.78
N GLY A 419 -16.65 9.38 12.15
CA GLY A 419 -15.33 9.78 12.65
C GLY A 419 -15.01 11.25 12.41
N ASP A 420 -13.83 11.66 12.87
CA ASP A 420 -13.30 12.99 12.59
C ASP A 420 -11.82 13.01 12.20
N VAL A 421 -11.37 14.20 11.82
CA VAL A 421 -9.98 14.53 11.55
C VAL A 421 -9.38 15.27 12.75
N SER A 422 -8.27 14.78 13.28
CA SER A 422 -7.43 15.55 14.21
C SER A 422 -6.32 16.29 13.45
N GLY A 423 -6.10 17.56 13.81
CA GLY A 423 -5.14 18.43 13.14
C GLY A 423 -5.78 19.45 12.19
N LYS A 424 -5.03 19.87 11.17
CA LYS A 424 -5.39 21.01 10.28
C LYS A 424 -6.19 20.56 9.07
N VAL A 425 -7.42 21.07 8.93
CA VAL A 425 -8.27 20.92 7.74
C VAL A 425 -8.51 22.28 7.09
N ARG A 426 -8.25 22.39 5.79
CA ARG A 426 -8.25 23.66 5.06
C ARG A 426 -9.20 23.65 3.87
N ARG A 427 -9.79 24.80 3.59
CA ARG A 427 -10.49 25.12 2.33
C ARG A 427 -10.04 26.49 1.82
N THR A 428 -10.04 26.67 0.50
CA THR A 428 -9.55 27.89 -0.18
C THR A 428 -10.56 28.51 -1.15
N SER A 429 -11.83 28.14 -1.03
CA SER A 429 -12.90 28.63 -1.88
C SER A 429 -14.22 28.54 -1.15
N PHE A 430 -14.98 29.63 -1.15
CA PHE A 430 -16.26 29.75 -0.46
C PHE A 430 -17.27 30.45 -1.35
N SER A 431 -18.53 30.17 -1.12
CA SER A 431 -19.68 30.80 -1.77
C SER A 431 -20.65 31.26 -0.71
N ASP A 432 -21.34 32.36 -0.99
CA ASP A 432 -22.30 32.99 -0.09
C ASP A 432 -23.41 32.01 0.33
N GLY A 433 -23.68 31.95 1.63
CA GLY A 433 -24.73 31.10 2.23
C GLY A 433 -24.50 29.59 2.12
N VAL A 434 -23.33 29.13 1.65
CA VAL A 434 -23.01 27.69 1.54
C VAL A 434 -22.26 27.20 2.77
N SER A 435 -22.75 26.11 3.37
CA SER A 435 -22.09 25.45 4.50
C SER A 435 -20.98 24.51 4.04
N TYR A 436 -19.81 24.62 4.65
CA TYR A 436 -18.65 23.79 4.35
C TYR A 436 -18.18 23.02 5.58
N ALA A 437 -18.02 21.70 5.44
CA ALA A 437 -17.52 20.83 6.50
C ALA A 437 -15.97 20.82 6.60
N PHE A 438 -15.45 20.69 7.81
CA PHE A 438 -14.03 20.66 8.15
C PHE A 438 -13.70 19.49 9.09
N GLY A 439 -13.32 18.35 8.52
CA GLY A 439 -12.81 17.22 9.28
C GLY A 439 -13.85 16.39 10.03
N ASN A 440 -15.08 16.87 10.17
CA ASN A 440 -16.24 16.10 10.59
C ASN A 440 -17.46 16.62 9.83
N LYS A 441 -18.49 15.77 9.61
CA LYS A 441 -19.69 16.17 8.87
C LYS A 441 -20.41 17.36 9.51
N ASP A 442 -20.33 17.53 10.83
CA ASP A 442 -21.00 18.59 11.59
C ASP A 442 -20.06 19.71 12.06
N MET A 443 -18.74 19.63 11.79
CA MET A 443 -17.87 20.80 11.93
C MET A 443 -18.03 21.67 10.69
N GLN A 444 -18.91 22.66 10.76
CA GLN A 444 -19.32 23.44 9.58
C GLN A 444 -19.10 24.93 9.77
N LEU A 445 -18.75 25.61 8.67
CA LEU A 445 -18.76 27.06 8.58
C LEU A 445 -19.60 27.48 7.38
N THR A 446 -20.47 28.46 7.60
CA THR A 446 -21.24 29.16 6.56
C THR A 446 -20.85 30.63 6.61
N PHE A 447 -20.68 31.25 5.44
CA PHE A 447 -20.35 32.68 5.35
C PHE A 447 -21.42 33.41 4.57
N ASP A 448 -21.94 34.48 5.16
CA ASP A 448 -22.99 35.31 4.57
C ASP A 448 -22.39 36.66 4.18
N GLN A 449 -22.42 36.97 2.88
CA GLN A 449 -21.97 38.24 2.33
C GLN A 449 -23.02 39.31 2.59
N ASN A 450 -22.63 40.38 3.28
CA ASN A 450 -23.42 41.60 3.32
C ASN A 450 -22.87 42.62 2.31
N GLY A 451 -23.72 43.20 1.47
CA GLY A 451 -23.33 44.31 0.59
C GLY A 451 -22.25 44.03 -0.47
N GLY A 452 -22.03 42.76 -0.87
CA GLY A 452 -20.98 42.39 -1.86
C GLY A 452 -19.57 42.28 -1.27
N ALA A 453 -19.46 42.22 0.05
CA ALA A 453 -18.21 42.04 0.80
C ALA A 453 -17.43 40.79 0.37
N SER A 454 -16.10 40.86 0.37
CA SER A 454 -15.25 39.76 -0.09
C SER A 454 -15.23 38.62 0.94
N LEU A 455 -15.57 37.40 0.54
CA LEU A 455 -15.43 36.22 1.40
C LEU A 455 -13.95 35.93 1.73
N PRO A 456 -13.67 35.15 2.81
CA PRO A 456 -12.34 34.61 3.05
C PRO A 456 -11.78 33.89 1.82
N SER A 457 -10.50 34.08 1.53
CA SER A 457 -9.80 33.28 0.53
C SER A 457 -9.34 31.93 1.07
N GLN A 458 -9.28 31.79 2.40
CA GLN A 458 -8.90 30.55 3.06
C GLN A 458 -9.50 30.48 4.46
N ILE A 459 -9.90 29.27 4.86
CA ILE A 459 -10.12 28.91 6.26
C ILE A 459 -9.35 27.63 6.55
N THR A 460 -8.66 27.61 7.69
CA THR A 460 -8.08 26.41 8.30
C THR A 460 -8.75 26.20 9.66
N VAL A 461 -9.36 25.05 9.85
CA VAL A 461 -9.85 24.58 11.14
C VAL A 461 -8.80 23.63 11.72
N VAL A 462 -8.40 23.87 12.97
CA VAL A 462 -7.51 22.99 13.73
C VAL A 462 -8.34 22.35 14.83
N SER A 463 -8.39 21.02 14.86
CA SER A 463 -9.19 20.28 15.85
C SER A 463 -8.30 19.36 16.69
N THR A 464 -8.39 19.47 18.01
CA THR A 464 -7.74 18.57 18.97
C THR A 464 -8.77 18.05 19.99
N LYS A 465 -8.45 16.93 20.63
CA LYS A 465 -9.41 16.14 21.41
C LYS A 465 -8.79 15.49 22.63
N GLY A 466 -9.63 14.96 23.51
CA GLY A 466 -9.18 14.24 24.70
C GLY A 466 -8.44 15.20 25.62
N ASN A 467 -7.30 14.78 26.14
CA ASN A 467 -6.47 15.65 26.99
C ASN A 467 -5.87 16.83 26.21
N GLU A 468 -5.62 16.64 24.90
CA GLU A 468 -5.12 17.70 24.01
C GLU A 468 -6.23 18.64 23.54
N GLY A 469 -7.49 18.32 23.88
CA GLY A 469 -8.68 19.14 23.63
C GLY A 469 -9.14 19.92 24.86
N LEU A 470 -8.39 19.88 25.97
CA LEU A 470 -8.69 20.67 27.16
C LEU A 470 -7.94 22.00 27.09
N HIS A 471 -8.66 23.08 27.41
CA HIS A 471 -8.03 24.37 27.64
C HIS A 471 -7.70 24.51 29.14
N VAL A 472 -6.49 24.96 29.45
CA VAL A 472 -5.98 25.08 30.84
C VAL A 472 -6.89 25.91 31.75
N ASP A 473 -7.45 27.00 31.25
CA ASP A 473 -8.33 27.89 32.03
C ASP A 473 -9.80 27.42 32.10
N LYS A 474 -10.15 26.28 31.48
CA LYS A 474 -11.50 25.67 31.55
C LYS A 474 -11.40 24.16 31.82
N ASP A 475 -10.52 23.79 32.74
CA ASP A 475 -10.20 22.39 33.08
C ASP A 475 -11.05 21.83 34.24
N GLY A 476 -11.93 22.65 34.82
CA GLY A 476 -12.78 22.29 35.95
C GLY A 476 -12.09 22.40 37.32
N THR A 477 -10.85 22.91 37.36
CA THR A 477 -10.19 23.29 38.61
C THR A 477 -10.55 24.73 38.97
N ASN A 478 -10.93 24.92 40.23
CA ASN A 478 -11.35 26.20 40.78
C ASN A 478 -10.13 27.10 41.07
N ASP A 479 -9.42 27.58 40.05
CA ASP A 479 -8.32 28.55 40.26
C ASP A 479 -8.86 29.99 40.30
N PHE A 480 -9.58 30.32 41.38
CA PHE A 480 -10.22 31.62 41.62
C PHE A 480 -9.25 32.77 41.98
N ALA A 481 -7.96 32.65 41.70
CA ALA A 481 -6.94 33.52 42.29
C ALA A 481 -7.02 35.01 41.86
N THR A 482 -7.85 35.39 40.89
CA THR A 482 -7.93 36.76 40.36
C THR A 482 -9.35 37.29 40.19
N GLY A 483 -10.25 37.02 41.15
CA GLY A 483 -11.57 37.66 41.17
C GLY A 483 -12.35 37.43 39.88
N ASP A 484 -12.24 36.23 39.32
CA ASP A 484 -12.98 35.79 38.14
C ASP A 484 -14.33 35.20 38.57
N GLU A 485 -15.42 35.71 37.99
CA GLU A 485 -16.78 35.26 38.32
C GLU A 485 -17.35 34.27 37.28
N LEU A 486 -16.59 33.94 36.21
CA LEU A 486 -17.03 33.05 35.12
C LEU A 486 -16.07 31.86 34.88
N ILE A 487 -15.35 31.45 35.93
CA ILE A 487 -14.55 30.22 35.90
C ILE A 487 -15.23 29.20 36.82
N GLY A 488 -16.08 28.36 36.23
CA GLY A 488 -16.73 27.27 36.95
C GLY A 488 -17.25 26.20 36.00
N GLY A 489 -16.41 25.21 35.66
CA GLY A 489 -16.83 24.03 34.91
C GLY A 489 -15.77 23.56 33.92
N ALA A 490 -15.68 22.24 33.72
CA ALA A 490 -14.75 21.67 32.76
C ALA A 490 -15.31 21.83 31.34
N ALA A 491 -14.49 22.17 30.35
CA ALA A 491 -14.88 22.15 28.94
C ALA A 491 -15.10 20.71 28.45
N VAL A 492 -15.90 20.55 27.41
CA VAL A 492 -15.89 19.35 26.57
C VAL A 492 -14.45 19.12 26.10
N ARG A 493 -13.98 17.87 26.06
CA ARG A 493 -12.61 17.47 25.68
C ARG A 493 -12.35 17.62 24.17
N ARG A 494 -12.56 18.83 23.67
CA ARG A 494 -12.39 19.25 22.29
C ARG A 494 -12.06 20.73 22.24
N LEU A 495 -10.99 21.04 21.53
CA LEU A 495 -10.50 22.39 21.31
C LEU A 495 -10.40 22.64 19.81
N VAL A 496 -10.90 23.80 19.37
CA VAL A 496 -10.94 24.18 17.96
C VAL A 496 -10.28 25.53 17.77
N GLN A 497 -9.42 25.67 16.76
CA GLN A 497 -9.06 26.97 16.22
C GLN A 497 -9.64 27.13 14.83
N ILE A 498 -10.06 28.35 14.51
CA ILE A 498 -10.56 28.71 13.18
C ILE A 498 -9.72 29.89 12.70
N LEU A 499 -8.89 29.63 11.70
CA LEU A 499 -7.91 30.57 11.18
C LEU A 499 -8.31 30.98 9.76
N ARG A 500 -8.27 32.27 9.46
CA ARG A 500 -8.66 32.82 8.15
C ARG A 500 -7.52 33.43 7.36
N THR A 501 -7.75 33.62 6.08
CA THR A 501 -7.03 34.59 5.24
C THR A 501 -8.05 35.35 4.40
N GLY A 502 -7.88 36.67 4.26
CA GLY A 502 -8.88 37.52 3.61
C GLY A 502 -10.18 37.64 4.41
N GLY A 503 -11.26 38.00 3.72
CA GLY A 503 -12.55 38.32 4.33
C GLY A 503 -12.66 39.82 4.64
N SER A 504 -13.75 40.42 4.17
CA SER A 504 -14.16 41.80 4.50
C SER A 504 -14.95 41.81 5.81
N GLU A 505 -14.88 42.91 6.55
CA GLU A 505 -15.50 43.09 7.87
C GLU A 505 -17.01 42.82 7.89
N GLU A 506 -17.71 43.09 6.79
CA GLU A 506 -19.16 42.91 6.67
C GLU A 506 -19.60 41.47 6.42
N VAL A 507 -18.66 40.53 6.22
CA VAL A 507 -18.97 39.11 6.10
C VAL A 507 -19.26 38.55 7.48
N LEU A 508 -20.43 37.93 7.64
CA LEU A 508 -20.80 37.19 8.84
C LEU A 508 -20.47 35.72 8.68
N PHE A 509 -20.21 35.03 9.79
CA PHE A 509 -20.11 33.57 9.79
C PHE A 509 -21.06 32.93 10.80
N THR A 510 -21.44 31.70 10.46
CA THR A 510 -22.08 30.73 11.35
C THR A 510 -21.13 29.56 11.52
N ALA A 511 -20.82 29.20 12.76
CA ALA A 511 -19.95 28.08 13.10
C ALA A 511 -20.74 27.01 13.85
N ARG A 512 -20.72 25.78 13.31
CA ARG A 512 -21.23 24.57 13.96
C ARG A 512 -20.06 23.76 14.51
N PHE A 513 -20.14 23.40 15.78
CA PHE A 513 -19.16 22.61 16.49
C PHE A 513 -19.76 21.25 16.89
N PRO A 514 -19.20 20.13 16.40
CA PRO A 514 -19.61 18.82 16.87
C PRO A 514 -19.04 18.53 18.26
N TYR A 515 -19.59 17.54 18.93
CA TYR A 515 -19.00 16.84 20.08
C TYR A 515 -19.36 15.35 20.06
N PHE A 516 -18.69 14.54 20.87
CA PHE A 516 -19.13 13.18 21.19
C PHE A 516 -19.52 13.09 22.67
N ASP A 517 -20.47 12.21 23.00
CA ASP A 517 -20.91 12.01 24.40
C ASP A 517 -19.73 11.65 25.32
N SER A 518 -18.78 10.88 24.80
CA SER A 518 -17.55 10.49 25.51
C SER A 518 -16.64 11.68 25.85
N GLU A 519 -16.84 12.83 25.22
CA GLU A 519 -16.05 14.05 25.43
C GLU A 519 -16.71 15.03 26.39
N LEU A 520 -17.97 14.80 26.81
CA LEU A 520 -18.75 15.77 27.57
C LEU A 520 -18.10 16.19 28.89
N ASN A 521 -17.21 15.40 29.48
CA ASN A 521 -16.38 15.82 30.62
C ASN A 521 -17.18 16.40 31.81
N GLY A 522 -18.37 15.85 32.08
CA GLY A 522 -19.28 16.32 33.14
C GLY A 522 -20.26 17.41 32.72
N ASN A 523 -20.17 17.92 31.48
CA ASN A 523 -21.16 18.82 30.92
C ASN A 523 -22.48 18.10 30.62
N THR A 524 -23.59 18.82 30.75
CA THR A 524 -24.91 18.36 30.32
C THR A 524 -25.26 19.01 29.00
N GLU A 525 -25.68 18.23 28.01
CA GLU A 525 -25.93 18.72 26.64
C GLU A 525 -26.92 19.89 26.59
N ALA A 526 -28.00 19.82 27.38
CA ALA A 526 -29.02 20.87 27.44
C ALA A 526 -28.50 22.26 27.87
N ASN A 527 -27.32 22.31 28.50
CA ASN A 527 -26.69 23.55 28.96
C ASN A 527 -25.40 23.85 28.21
N LEU A 528 -25.06 23.13 27.13
CA LEU A 528 -23.86 23.44 26.36
C LEU A 528 -24.01 24.78 25.64
N VAL A 529 -22.95 25.58 25.70
CA VAL A 529 -22.77 26.82 24.93
C VAL A 529 -21.35 26.87 24.36
N VAL A 530 -21.16 27.71 23.35
CA VAL A 530 -19.85 27.99 22.77
C VAL A 530 -19.10 28.98 23.65
N TRP A 531 -17.81 28.73 23.86
CA TRP A 531 -16.88 29.60 24.55
C TRP A 531 -15.70 29.91 23.64
N ASN A 532 -15.09 31.09 23.81
CA ASN A 532 -13.84 31.44 23.15
C ASN A 532 -12.79 31.99 24.10
N HIS A 533 -11.52 31.79 23.75
CA HIS A 533 -10.39 32.39 24.44
C HIS A 533 -9.50 33.13 23.45
N ASP A 534 -9.36 34.44 23.66
CA ASP A 534 -8.55 35.35 22.86
C ASP A 534 -7.13 35.41 23.44
N LEU A 535 -6.09 35.34 22.61
CA LEU A 535 -4.71 35.30 23.08
C LEU A 535 -3.82 36.26 22.28
N PRO A 536 -3.04 37.16 22.92
CA PRO A 536 -3.04 37.45 24.34
C PRO A 536 -4.32 38.23 24.71
N TYR A 537 -4.77 38.10 25.95
CA TYR A 537 -5.88 38.89 26.45
C TYR A 537 -5.59 39.36 27.87
N ALA A 538 -5.57 40.68 28.06
CA ALA A 538 -5.26 41.31 29.34
C ALA A 538 -6.48 41.37 30.29
N GLY A 539 -7.65 40.90 29.85
CA GLY A 539 -8.89 40.83 30.62
C GLY A 539 -9.24 39.40 31.09
N ARG A 540 -10.51 39.16 31.45
CA ARG A 540 -11.03 37.84 31.85
C ARG A 540 -11.29 36.96 30.64
N THR A 541 -10.87 35.70 30.64
CA THR A 541 -11.11 34.77 29.52
C THR A 541 -10.91 33.34 30.03
N PRO A 542 -11.59 32.31 29.49
CA PRO A 542 -12.49 32.27 28.32
C PRO A 542 -13.81 33.05 28.49
N HIS A 543 -14.42 33.48 27.38
CA HIS A 543 -15.73 34.16 27.34
C HIS A 543 -16.83 33.25 26.81
N GLU A 544 -18.01 33.33 27.42
CA GLU A 544 -19.23 32.67 26.91
C GLU A 544 -19.75 33.43 25.67
N GLN A 545 -19.99 32.71 24.58
CA GLN A 545 -20.58 33.22 23.34
C GLN A 545 -22.02 32.72 23.11
N GLY A 546 -22.54 31.90 24.02
CA GLY A 546 -23.89 31.36 23.96
C GLY A 546 -24.07 30.32 22.84
N GLN A 547 -25.30 30.20 22.36
CA GLN A 547 -25.64 29.33 21.24
C GLN A 547 -26.87 29.86 20.51
N THR A 548 -26.90 29.66 19.19
CA THR A 548 -28.06 30.01 18.34
C THR A 548 -28.86 28.79 17.92
N ASN A 549 -28.24 27.61 17.98
CA ASN A 549 -28.92 26.33 17.77
C ASN A 549 -28.17 25.18 18.48
N LEU A 550 -28.90 24.12 18.81
CA LEU A 550 -28.37 22.93 19.50
C LEU A 550 -29.12 21.68 19.05
N ASN A 551 -28.38 20.62 18.76
CA ASN A 551 -28.94 19.29 18.53
C ASN A 551 -28.22 18.25 19.39
N THR A 552 -28.92 17.72 20.38
CA THR A 552 -28.40 16.70 21.32
C THR A 552 -28.61 15.26 20.85
N THR A 553 -29.16 15.07 19.64
CA THR A 553 -29.27 13.73 19.00
C THR A 553 -28.14 13.53 18.00
N GLU A 554 -27.78 14.60 17.28
CA GLU A 554 -26.67 14.61 16.33
C GLU A 554 -25.37 15.19 16.91
N ASN A 555 -25.42 15.63 18.17
CA ASN A 555 -24.30 16.11 18.98
C ASN A 555 -23.52 17.28 18.36
N TRP A 556 -24.23 18.38 18.10
CA TRP A 556 -23.62 19.62 17.63
C TRP A 556 -24.29 20.87 18.20
N ILE A 557 -23.53 21.96 18.24
CA ILE A 557 -23.97 23.29 18.68
C ILE A 557 -23.53 24.36 17.68
N GLU A 558 -24.36 25.40 17.51
CA GLU A 558 -24.09 26.51 16.59
C GLU A 558 -24.00 27.84 17.31
N THR A 559 -23.17 28.72 16.76
CA THR A 559 -23.20 30.16 17.01
C THR A 559 -23.16 30.89 15.67
N SER A 560 -23.89 32.00 15.56
CA SER A 560 -24.02 32.77 14.30
C SER A 560 -23.98 34.27 14.52
N GLY A 561 -23.61 35.00 13.47
CA GLY A 561 -23.67 36.46 13.44
C GLY A 561 -22.40 37.16 13.92
N HIS A 562 -21.30 36.42 14.07
CA HIS A 562 -19.98 37.01 14.30
C HIS A 562 -19.40 37.50 12.96
N GLY A 563 -18.78 38.67 12.97
CA GLY A 563 -18.05 39.18 11.80
C GLY A 563 -16.81 38.32 11.53
N VAL A 564 -16.43 38.14 10.26
CA VAL A 564 -15.33 37.25 9.89
C VAL A 564 -13.99 37.69 10.46
N GLU A 565 -13.82 38.98 10.74
CA GLU A 565 -12.62 39.52 11.38
C GLU A 565 -12.46 39.12 12.84
N PHE A 566 -13.51 38.59 13.47
CA PHE A 566 -13.42 37.95 14.78
C PHE A 566 -12.54 36.71 14.74
N LEU A 567 -12.38 36.06 13.57
CA LEU A 567 -11.47 34.94 13.39
C LEU A 567 -10.01 35.44 13.29
N ALA A 568 -9.10 34.70 13.92
CA ALA A 568 -7.68 34.98 13.85
C ALA A 568 -7.13 34.74 12.42
N THR A 569 -6.20 35.57 11.98
CA THR A 569 -5.50 35.35 10.71
C THR A 569 -4.51 34.20 10.86
N GLU A 570 -4.49 33.27 9.91
CA GLU A 570 -3.51 32.18 9.89
C GLU A 570 -2.07 32.75 9.84
N GLY A 571 -1.20 32.25 10.72
CA GLY A 571 0.19 32.72 10.85
C GLY A 571 0.37 34.03 11.60
N ASN A 572 -0.70 34.63 12.14
CA ASN A 572 -0.57 35.78 13.04
C ASN A 572 0.22 35.36 14.29
N THR A 573 1.24 36.13 14.69
CA THR A 573 2.07 35.85 15.87
C THR A 573 1.81 36.84 17.01
N LEU A 574 0.74 37.61 16.93
CA LEU A 574 0.31 38.58 17.94
C LEU A 574 -1.10 38.30 18.43
N PHE A 575 -1.89 37.49 17.72
CA PHE A 575 -3.26 37.18 18.10
C PHE A 575 -3.67 35.75 17.68
N THR A 576 -4.43 35.08 18.54
CA THR A 576 -5.18 33.86 18.21
C THR A 576 -6.46 33.73 19.00
N LYS A 577 -7.31 32.78 18.59
CA LYS A 577 -8.54 32.45 19.28
C LYS A 577 -8.78 30.95 19.30
N TYR A 578 -9.03 30.42 20.50
CA TYR A 578 -9.53 29.07 20.71
C TYR A 578 -11.02 29.07 20.95
N TRP A 579 -11.69 28.04 20.46
CA TRP A 579 -13.11 27.78 20.63
C TRP A 579 -13.27 26.46 21.36
N MET A 580 -14.17 26.43 22.34
CA MET A 580 -14.45 25.26 23.16
C MET A 580 -15.93 25.22 23.53
N LEU A 581 -16.41 24.05 23.95
CA LEU A 581 -17.78 23.89 24.42
C LEU A 581 -17.76 23.68 25.93
N GLY A 582 -18.74 24.21 26.64
CA GLY A 582 -18.86 24.04 28.07
C GLY A 582 -20.25 24.42 28.56
N GLN A 583 -20.53 24.12 29.83
CA GLN A 583 -21.76 24.53 30.48
C GLN A 583 -21.93 26.05 30.42
N LYS A 584 -23.18 26.46 30.22
CA LYS A 584 -23.65 27.83 30.36
C LYS A 584 -23.49 28.27 31.81
N GLU A 585 -22.84 29.41 32.01
CA GLU A 585 -22.66 30.03 33.33
C GLU A 585 -23.49 31.31 33.47
N THR A 586 -23.77 31.98 32.35
CA THR A 586 -24.54 33.21 32.32
C THR A 586 -26.00 32.98 32.75
N THR A 587 -26.43 33.69 33.79
CA THR A 587 -27.83 33.72 34.25
C THR A 587 -28.61 34.95 33.77
N VAL A 588 -27.91 36.03 33.41
CA VAL A 588 -28.46 37.29 32.91
C VAL A 588 -27.69 37.69 31.64
N PRO A 589 -28.36 37.96 30.50
CA PRO A 589 -27.66 38.34 29.28
C PRO A 589 -26.72 39.52 29.47
N MET A 590 -25.48 39.36 29.00
CA MET A 590 -24.43 40.36 29.13
C MET A 590 -24.00 40.85 27.75
N TRP A 591 -23.75 42.15 27.63
CA TRP A 591 -23.17 42.71 26.42
C TRP A 591 -21.69 42.35 26.30
N LEU A 592 -21.33 41.76 25.16
CA LEU A 592 -19.96 41.39 24.79
C LEU A 592 -19.34 42.40 23.83
N GLY A 593 -20.15 43.02 22.95
CA GLY A 593 -19.63 43.88 21.88
C GLY A 593 -18.69 43.15 20.91
N ALA A 594 -18.94 41.85 20.67
CA ALA A 594 -18.05 40.99 19.91
C ALA A 594 -18.08 41.21 18.39
N ALA A 595 -19.13 41.87 17.86
CA ALA A 595 -19.21 42.22 16.45
C ALA A 595 -18.37 43.45 16.13
N ASN A 596 -17.81 43.50 14.93
CA ASN A 596 -16.98 44.60 14.44
C ASN A 596 -17.69 45.42 13.34
N GLY A 597 -17.11 46.56 12.97
CA GLY A 597 -17.51 47.34 11.81
C GLY A 597 -18.86 47.99 11.91
N SER A 598 -19.64 47.89 10.83
CA SER A 598 -21.02 48.38 10.80
C SER A 598 -21.96 47.69 11.80
N LEU A 599 -21.52 46.58 12.40
CA LEU A 599 -22.24 45.84 13.43
C LEU A 599 -21.67 46.08 14.84
N ALA A 600 -20.57 46.82 14.96
CA ALA A 600 -20.03 47.25 16.24
C ALA A 600 -21.04 48.13 16.97
N GLY A 601 -21.29 47.82 18.25
CA GLY A 601 -22.27 48.56 19.04
C GLY A 601 -23.74 48.30 18.69
N ALA A 602 -24.04 47.52 17.63
CA ALA A 602 -25.41 47.30 17.17
C ALA A 602 -26.18 46.32 18.08
N TRP A 603 -27.28 46.79 18.66
CA TRP A 603 -28.08 46.05 19.65
C TRP A 603 -28.73 44.78 19.10
N ASN A 604 -29.15 44.83 17.84
CA ASN A 604 -29.85 43.76 17.13
C ASN A 604 -28.90 42.68 16.58
N THR A 605 -27.62 42.73 16.92
CA THR A 605 -26.63 41.73 16.50
C THR A 605 -26.50 40.65 17.60
N PRO A 606 -26.90 39.39 17.35
CA PRO A 606 -26.91 38.35 18.37
C PRO A 606 -25.53 38.07 18.98
N SER A 607 -24.46 38.15 18.19
CA SER A 607 -23.08 37.94 18.66
C SER A 607 -22.58 39.00 19.64
N ASN A 608 -23.25 40.17 19.74
CA ASN A 608 -22.94 41.16 20.76
C ASN A 608 -23.46 40.77 22.16
N TRP A 609 -24.17 39.66 22.30
CA TRP A 609 -24.76 39.21 23.57
C TRP A 609 -24.23 37.85 24.00
N SER A 610 -23.94 37.69 25.29
CA SER A 610 -23.37 36.46 25.87
C SER A 610 -24.26 35.23 25.72
N THR A 611 -25.56 35.43 25.47
CA THR A 611 -26.49 34.33 25.21
C THR A 611 -26.49 33.85 23.76
N GLY A 612 -25.83 34.58 22.85
CA GLY A 612 -25.89 34.34 21.41
C GLY A 612 -27.23 34.74 20.77
N VAL A 613 -28.17 35.27 21.56
CA VAL A 613 -29.49 35.74 21.10
C VAL A 613 -29.71 37.16 21.61
N VAL A 614 -30.39 38.00 20.83
CA VAL A 614 -30.76 39.35 21.24
C VAL A 614 -31.77 39.26 22.39
N PRO A 615 -31.48 39.80 23.58
CA PRO A 615 -32.40 39.77 24.71
C PRO A 615 -33.69 40.53 24.40
N THR A 616 -34.83 39.96 24.78
CA THR A 616 -36.14 40.62 24.70
C THR A 616 -36.80 40.56 26.08
N ASP A 617 -37.22 41.71 26.61
CA ASP A 617 -37.95 41.84 27.88
C ASP A 617 -37.28 41.17 29.11
N VAL A 618 -35.96 41.28 29.24
CA VAL A 618 -35.18 40.75 30.37
C VAL A 618 -34.18 41.77 30.90
N SER A 619 -33.76 41.60 32.16
CA SER A 619 -32.61 42.35 32.69
C SER A 619 -31.35 41.99 31.89
N ILE A 620 -30.51 42.99 31.66
CA ILE A 620 -29.24 42.84 30.95
C ILE A 620 -28.09 43.43 31.77
N ILE A 621 -26.87 43.00 31.47
CA ILE A 621 -25.64 43.57 32.03
C ILE A 621 -24.87 44.24 30.92
N ILE A 622 -24.65 45.56 31.02
CA ILE A 622 -23.64 46.26 30.22
C ILE A 622 -22.40 46.42 31.10
N PRO A 623 -21.30 45.70 30.82
CA PRO A 623 -20.08 45.81 31.61
C PRO A 623 -19.40 47.16 31.38
N ASN A 624 -18.37 47.45 32.18
CA ASN A 624 -17.55 48.64 31.98
C ASN A 624 -16.89 48.61 30.59
N ALA A 625 -16.83 49.76 29.91
CA ALA A 625 -16.23 49.92 28.59
C ALA A 625 -14.80 49.37 28.45
N SER A 626 -14.04 49.30 29.55
CA SER A 626 -12.70 48.68 29.54
C SER A 626 -12.70 47.16 29.36
N LYS A 627 -13.87 46.52 29.40
CA LYS A 627 -14.05 45.07 29.34
C LYS A 627 -14.70 44.61 28.02
N THR A 628 -15.09 45.53 27.16
CA THR A 628 -15.78 45.26 25.89
C THR A 628 -14.94 45.81 24.75
N ALA A 629 -14.93 45.10 23.61
CA ALA A 629 -14.27 45.61 22.42
C ALA A 629 -15.05 46.78 21.81
N ASN A 630 -16.38 46.70 21.84
CA ASN A 630 -17.29 47.72 21.32
C ASN A 630 -18.44 47.95 22.32
N ASP A 631 -18.65 49.20 22.71
CA ASP A 631 -19.75 49.58 23.60
C ASP A 631 -21.09 49.63 22.84
N PRO A 632 -22.24 49.40 23.51
CA PRO A 632 -23.54 49.47 22.87
C PRO A 632 -23.86 50.90 22.41
N ASP A 633 -24.23 51.06 21.14
CA ASP A 633 -24.64 52.34 20.58
C ASP A 633 -26.14 52.55 20.80
N ALA A 634 -26.47 53.49 21.70
CA ALA A 634 -27.85 53.82 22.02
C ALA A 634 -28.64 54.39 20.82
N SER A 635 -27.98 54.90 19.78
CA SER A 635 -28.65 55.37 18.56
C SER A 635 -29.14 54.22 17.68
N LEU A 636 -28.64 53.00 17.91
CA LEU A 636 -29.02 51.77 17.22
C LEU A 636 -30.01 50.92 18.03
N LEU A 637 -30.62 51.49 19.07
CA LEU A 637 -31.67 50.84 19.85
C LEU A 637 -32.93 50.64 18.98
N PRO A 638 -33.44 49.40 18.85
CA PRO A 638 -34.75 49.18 18.25
C PRO A 638 -35.83 49.89 19.07
N ALA A 639 -36.83 50.48 18.39
CA ALA A 639 -37.96 51.14 19.05
C ALA A 639 -38.82 50.20 19.95
N THR A 640 -38.54 48.90 19.91
CA THR A 640 -39.21 47.84 20.68
C THR A 640 -38.49 47.46 21.98
N VAL A 641 -37.31 48.03 22.27
CA VAL A 641 -36.57 47.78 23.51
C VAL A 641 -37.07 48.77 24.59
N SER A 642 -37.64 48.26 25.68
CA SER A 642 -38.17 49.07 26.79
C SER A 642 -37.16 49.28 27.91
#